data_AF-A0A4S2AQ43-F1
#
_entry.id   AF-A0A4S2AQ43-F1
#
_cell.length_a   1.000
_cell.length_b   1.000
_cell.length_c   1.000
_cell.angle_alpha   90.00
_cell.angle_beta   90.00
_cell.angle_gamma   90.00
#
_symmetry.space_group_name_H-M   'P 1'
#
loop_
_entity.id
_entity.type
_entity.pdbx_description
1 polymer ?
#
loop_
_entity_poly.entity_id
_entity_poly.type
_entity_poly.pdbx_seq_one_letter_code
_entity_poly.pdbx_strand_id
1 'polypeptide(L)'
;MKFGQLFAVAGCTALLGACSNSSLLPGQDGTLSRLDVEDMGIAVAADSQREYSFTDKKASFWYGMTHTDNWDDWHAGWNIAKRRLLSDYTVGVDGDTLSRREAEVTVYPYKIDRVYTKARENFYMFDRVELLYVELSDVKGDSVWIELSPRLISAGKQGAEGVEFVPKESAGGVITLQPFKDVICRWNGTRLMAPADAGGFIISYTEDGSAAQVAELFRRDHEKMLRERIDRMNALVEKSNPLSSDNDTLDKAMAWIVLTTDELVTCQQGNGIYAGLPWFNEYWGRDMFISMPGAVFCTGQWETARSIFSDFAKFQDRNPESETLGRIPNRANLEGIIYNTADGTPRFVTDVYEYMQYTGDTTYLASIYPAIELSINSVIEHGTDADGFLVHADADTWMDAKRQGKYPCSPRGNRAVDIQALWYEQLRSGAKMARIMGHDDESRRWDLAADSLLATFNRMFVNTADTLVYDHLNADGTPDLQYRPNMLYALDMVADTAVVMKATRDAWRRLVYPWGVASLDQNDPQFHPYHENWHHYHKDDAYHNGTVWLWNNGMAMQRMIEAGQQDIAWQLFENMNRQALYEGAVGSLSENADAWPRKGAQWARRSGTFLQAWSNAEQIRVWYQGFLGIRPALLDGCITLAPRIPSALNTLRYSELIGNGSLLGAFERTADCRIYEYRLSGIASRLKFDIEDFATFDLAVTDGSTVRVKVTDSELTASVTDRDGKTTSKIAIAPDPAKAARQQAMNRYFEGTHFAVPSMKENLPSLSRYFDPPLDYSSIE
;
A
#
# COMPACT_ATOMS: atom_id res chain seq x y z
N MET A 1 25.65 -24.32 -4.64
CA MET A 1 26.98 -23.66 -4.59
C MET A 1 26.92 -22.58 -3.52
N LYS A 2 28.00 -22.43 -2.74
CA LYS A 2 28.03 -21.70 -1.47
C LYS A 2 27.63 -20.24 -1.64
N PHE A 3 26.57 -19.86 -0.91
CA PHE A 3 26.15 -18.47 -0.70
C PHE A 3 27.24 -17.73 0.09
N GLY A 4 27.71 -16.62 -0.47
CA GLY A 4 28.72 -15.75 0.14
C GLY A 4 28.71 -14.38 -0.53
N GLN A 5 28.11 -13.42 0.18
CA GLN A 5 28.40 -11.98 0.21
C GLN A 5 28.45 -11.18 -1.10
N LEU A 6 27.46 -10.28 -1.25
CA LEU A 6 27.70 -8.83 -1.40
C LEU A 6 26.36 -8.08 -1.25
N PHE A 7 25.79 -8.11 -0.04
CA PHE A 7 25.10 -6.93 0.46
C PHE A 7 26.14 -6.17 1.27
N ALA A 8 26.50 -5.00 0.80
CA ALA A 8 27.24 -4.06 1.63
C ALA A 8 26.29 -3.66 2.75
N VAL A 9 26.34 -4.35 3.89
CA VAL A 9 25.97 -3.76 5.17
C VAL A 9 26.93 -2.60 5.32
N ALA A 10 26.46 -1.39 5.03
CA ALA A 10 27.20 -0.18 5.37
C ALA A 10 27.31 -0.17 6.89
N GLY A 11 28.40 -0.74 7.40
CA GLY A 11 28.76 -0.66 8.80
C GLY A 11 29.10 0.78 9.13
N CYS A 12 28.10 1.57 9.48
CA CYS A 12 28.30 2.78 10.26
C CYS A 12 28.83 2.35 11.63
N THR A 13 30.15 2.22 11.78
CA THR A 13 30.78 2.32 13.10
C THR A 13 30.65 3.77 13.56
N ALA A 14 29.45 4.14 14.02
CA ALA A 14 29.27 5.31 14.85
C ALA A 14 29.96 5.01 16.19
N LEU A 15 30.80 5.93 16.65
CA LEU A 15 31.27 5.95 18.03
C LEU A 15 30.03 6.11 18.92
N LEU A 16 29.50 5.00 19.45
CA LEU A 16 28.35 5.01 20.34
C LEU A 16 28.77 5.69 21.65
N GLY A 17 28.41 6.96 21.79
CA GLY A 17 28.53 7.71 23.04
C GLY A 17 27.50 7.23 24.08
N ALA A 18 27.62 7.70 25.32
CA ALA A 18 26.58 7.50 26.32
C ALA A 18 25.25 8.15 25.88
N CYS A 19 24.10 7.55 26.23
CA CYS A 19 22.80 8.12 25.86
C CYS A 19 22.68 9.59 26.28
N SER A 20 22.03 10.39 25.45
CA SER A 20 21.83 11.80 25.74
C SER A 20 21.01 12.00 27.03
N ASN A 21 21.27 13.09 27.74
CA ASN A 21 20.39 13.59 28.82
C ASN A 21 19.48 14.72 28.34
N SER A 22 19.66 15.19 27.10
CA SER A 22 18.80 16.18 26.45
C SER A 22 17.57 15.52 25.83
N SER A 23 16.51 16.31 25.62
CA SER A 23 15.34 15.89 24.82
C SER A 23 15.79 15.40 23.44
N LEU A 24 15.31 14.22 23.03
CA LEU A 24 15.42 13.69 21.68
C LEU A 24 14.36 14.30 20.76
N LEU A 25 13.25 14.76 21.33
CA LEU A 25 12.22 15.46 20.59
C LEU A 25 12.68 16.86 20.17
N PRO A 26 12.31 17.34 18.97
CA PRO A 26 12.46 18.73 18.61
C PRO A 26 11.72 19.67 19.59
N GLY A 27 12.09 20.96 19.57
CA GLY A 27 11.30 22.02 20.20
C GLY A 27 9.87 22.06 19.65
N GLN A 28 8.96 22.80 20.29
CA GLN A 28 7.53 22.79 19.92
C GLN A 28 7.27 23.12 18.43
N ASP A 29 8.15 23.87 17.78
CA ASP A 29 8.03 24.29 16.37
C ASP A 29 9.07 23.64 15.44
N GLY A 30 9.74 22.56 15.86
CA GLY A 30 10.81 21.97 15.04
C GLY A 30 10.26 21.06 13.93
N THR A 31 10.64 21.34 12.67
CA THR A 31 10.36 20.46 11.53
C THR A 31 10.97 19.08 11.74
N LEU A 32 10.16 18.04 11.54
CA LEU A 32 10.53 16.65 11.82
C LEU A 32 11.06 15.95 10.56
N SER A 33 10.37 16.11 9.43
CA SER A 33 10.87 15.66 8.12
C SER A 33 12.08 16.50 7.71
N ARG A 34 13.03 15.83 7.02
CA ARG A 34 14.14 16.48 6.30
C ARG A 34 13.93 16.50 4.79
N LEU A 35 12.77 16.04 4.34
CA LEU A 35 12.43 15.86 2.92
C LEU A 35 11.18 16.63 2.60
N ASP A 36 11.24 17.38 1.51
CA ASP A 36 10.08 17.84 0.74
C ASP A 36 10.10 17.17 -0.66
N VAL A 37 9.05 17.40 -1.46
CA VAL A 37 8.97 16.80 -2.81
C VAL A 37 10.07 17.25 -3.77
N GLU A 38 10.77 18.37 -3.52
CA GLU A 38 11.91 18.82 -4.33
C GLU A 38 13.18 18.03 -3.96
N ASP A 39 13.39 17.69 -2.69
CA ASP A 39 14.52 16.86 -2.24
C ASP A 39 14.38 15.38 -2.64
N MET A 40 13.16 14.97 -3.03
CA MET A 40 12.82 13.58 -3.31
C MET A 40 13.21 13.08 -4.70
N GLY A 41 13.74 13.92 -5.59
CA GLY A 41 14.11 13.54 -6.96
C GLY A 41 14.93 12.25 -7.05
N ILE A 42 14.53 11.35 -7.95
CA ILE A 42 15.25 10.10 -8.27
C ILE A 42 15.82 10.24 -9.68
N ALA A 43 17.14 10.39 -9.76
CA ALA A 43 17.86 10.37 -11.02
C ALA A 43 17.84 8.95 -11.60
N VAL A 44 17.51 8.84 -12.89
CA VAL A 44 17.51 7.57 -13.62
C VAL A 44 18.62 7.65 -14.66
N ALA A 45 19.54 6.69 -14.64
CA ALA A 45 20.64 6.64 -15.60
C ALA A 45 20.13 6.31 -17.01
N ALA A 46 20.78 6.83 -18.05
CA ALA A 46 20.36 6.66 -19.45
C ALA A 46 20.42 5.20 -19.96
N ASP A 47 21.28 4.37 -19.35
CA ASP A 47 21.34 2.93 -19.59
C ASP A 47 20.30 2.13 -18.79
N SER A 48 19.50 2.82 -17.97
CA SER A 48 18.39 2.29 -17.19
C SER A 48 17.07 2.90 -17.63
N GLN A 49 15.98 2.17 -17.40
CA GLN A 49 14.63 2.55 -17.76
C GLN A 49 13.69 2.24 -16.62
N ARG A 50 12.86 3.20 -16.24
CA ARG A 50 11.86 3.04 -15.19
C ARG A 50 10.51 3.53 -15.66
N GLU A 51 9.49 2.83 -15.20
CA GLU A 51 8.10 3.24 -15.31
C GLU A 51 7.88 4.47 -14.42
N TYR A 52 6.98 5.36 -14.81
CA TYR A 52 6.51 6.44 -13.95
C TYR A 52 5.04 6.72 -14.22
N SER A 53 4.35 7.20 -13.20
CA SER A 53 2.94 7.60 -13.31
C SER A 53 2.66 8.86 -12.51
N PHE A 54 1.62 9.57 -12.91
CA PHE A 54 1.02 10.66 -12.15
C PHE A 54 -0.50 10.58 -12.31
N THR A 55 -1.28 10.91 -11.28
CA THR A 55 -2.73 11.07 -11.38
C THR A 55 -3.17 12.51 -11.17
N ASP A 56 -4.40 12.81 -11.59
CA ASP A 56 -5.14 14.03 -11.22
C ASP A 56 -5.97 13.86 -9.93
N LYS A 57 -5.89 12.71 -9.25
CA LYS A 57 -6.73 12.33 -8.11
C LYS A 57 -8.25 12.38 -8.37
N LYS A 58 -8.69 12.53 -9.61
CA LYS A 58 -10.09 12.51 -10.01
C LYS A 58 -10.39 11.21 -10.72
N ALA A 59 -9.91 11.04 -11.95
CA ALA A 59 -10.20 9.88 -12.77
C ALA A 59 -9.12 9.57 -13.80
N SER A 60 -8.02 10.33 -13.83
CA SER A 60 -6.99 10.20 -14.86
C SER A 60 -5.61 9.87 -14.30
N PHE A 61 -4.84 9.18 -15.13
CA PHE A 61 -3.43 8.95 -14.91
C PHE A 61 -2.63 9.05 -16.21
N TRP A 62 -1.37 9.44 -16.09
CA TRP A 62 -0.36 9.29 -17.13
C TRP A 62 0.52 8.08 -16.82
N TYR A 63 0.85 7.25 -17.81
CA TYR A 63 1.83 6.17 -17.67
C TYR A 63 2.93 6.30 -18.73
N GLY A 64 4.18 6.44 -18.29
CA GLY A 64 5.32 6.60 -19.20
C GLY A 64 6.57 5.83 -18.77
N MET A 65 7.57 5.88 -19.65
CA MET A 65 8.91 5.35 -19.44
C MET A 65 9.94 6.49 -19.51
N THR A 66 10.93 6.48 -18.62
CA THR A 66 11.87 7.60 -18.45
C THR A 66 12.63 7.97 -19.72
N HIS A 67 13.28 6.99 -20.36
CA HIS A 67 14.18 7.18 -21.52
C HIS A 67 13.64 6.57 -22.83
N THR A 68 12.37 6.17 -22.90
CA THR A 68 11.79 5.60 -24.13
C THR A 68 10.95 6.63 -24.88
N ASP A 69 11.34 6.87 -26.13
CA ASP A 69 10.51 7.53 -27.13
C ASP A 69 9.48 6.54 -27.68
N ASN A 70 8.25 6.99 -27.89
CA ASN A 70 7.16 6.21 -28.47
C ASN A 70 6.88 4.91 -27.71
N TRP A 71 6.70 5.01 -26.39
CA TRP A 71 6.48 3.85 -25.53
C TRP A 71 5.26 3.02 -26.00
N ASP A 72 5.47 1.73 -26.29
CA ASP A 72 4.49 0.85 -26.96
C ASP A 72 3.84 -0.17 -26.03
N ASP A 73 3.39 0.30 -24.87
CA ASP A 73 2.50 -0.44 -23.99
C ASP A 73 1.03 -0.11 -24.28
N TRP A 74 0.12 -1.07 -24.08
CA TRP A 74 -1.31 -0.88 -24.31
C TRP A 74 -1.90 0.26 -23.47
N HIS A 75 -1.42 0.43 -22.24
CA HIS A 75 -1.88 1.46 -21.30
C HIS A 75 -1.00 2.72 -21.30
N ALA A 76 0.01 2.81 -22.17
CA ALA A 76 0.90 3.97 -22.25
C ALA A 76 0.12 5.28 -22.45
N GLY A 77 0.65 6.35 -21.85
CA GLY A 77 0.17 7.71 -21.98
C GLY A 77 -1.00 8.07 -21.07
N TRP A 78 -1.88 8.93 -21.56
CA TRP A 78 -2.96 9.54 -20.79
C TRP A 78 -4.24 8.72 -20.86
N ASN A 79 -4.71 8.31 -19.70
CA ASN A 79 -5.92 7.52 -19.51
C ASN A 79 -6.90 8.30 -18.64
N ILE A 80 -8.18 8.35 -19.00
CA ILE A 80 -9.24 8.96 -18.19
C ILE A 80 -10.42 8.00 -18.09
N ALA A 81 -10.79 7.62 -16.85
CA ALA A 81 -11.91 6.74 -16.56
C ALA A 81 -11.93 5.49 -17.47
N LYS A 82 -10.81 4.76 -17.50
CA LYS A 82 -10.55 3.57 -18.34
C LYS A 82 -10.46 3.78 -19.86
N ARG A 83 -10.66 5.01 -20.36
CA ARG A 83 -10.48 5.32 -21.79
C ARG A 83 -9.07 5.81 -22.03
N ARG A 84 -8.40 5.25 -23.03
CA ARG A 84 -7.07 5.70 -23.45
C ARG A 84 -7.22 6.89 -24.40
N LEU A 85 -6.65 8.02 -24.02
CA LEU A 85 -6.83 9.27 -24.76
C LEU A 85 -5.65 9.57 -25.68
N LEU A 86 -4.44 9.49 -25.15
CA LEU A 86 -3.21 9.83 -25.85
C LEU A 86 -2.14 8.81 -25.44
N SER A 87 -1.39 8.25 -26.39
CA SER A 87 -0.42 7.19 -26.07
C SER A 87 0.99 7.70 -25.76
N ASP A 88 1.39 8.83 -26.37
CA ASP A 88 2.67 9.49 -26.11
C ASP A 88 2.70 10.86 -26.81
N TYR A 89 3.76 11.62 -26.58
CA TYR A 89 4.11 12.82 -27.33
C TYR A 89 5.63 12.89 -27.59
N THR A 90 6.05 13.70 -28.55
CA THR A 90 7.45 14.01 -28.85
C THR A 90 7.63 15.51 -28.95
N VAL A 91 8.72 16.02 -28.40
CA VAL A 91 9.08 17.46 -28.44
C VAL A 91 10.38 17.69 -29.19
N GLY A 92 10.58 18.94 -29.64
CA GLY A 92 11.79 19.34 -30.34
C GLY A 92 12.06 20.84 -30.31
N VAL A 93 13.28 21.19 -30.75
CA VAL A 93 13.75 22.57 -30.91
C VAL A 93 14.14 22.78 -32.37
N ASP A 94 13.58 23.81 -33.00
CA ASP A 94 13.72 24.09 -34.43
C ASP A 94 13.37 22.88 -35.30
N GLY A 95 14.35 22.30 -35.99
CA GLY A 95 14.18 21.08 -36.79
C GLY A 95 14.46 19.79 -36.04
N ASP A 96 15.10 19.87 -34.86
CA ASP A 96 15.68 18.72 -34.17
C ASP A 96 14.71 18.13 -33.14
N THR A 97 14.69 16.81 -33.04
CA THR A 97 13.93 16.06 -32.04
C THR A 97 14.74 15.94 -30.75
N LEU A 98 14.09 16.17 -29.61
CA LEU A 98 14.66 15.89 -28.30
C LEU A 98 14.36 14.42 -27.96
N SER A 99 15.32 13.51 -28.23
CA SER A 99 15.15 12.09 -27.89
C SER A 99 15.31 11.88 -26.40
N ARG A 100 14.32 11.25 -25.74
CA ARG A 100 14.37 10.93 -24.30
C ARG A 100 15.55 10.03 -23.94
N ARG A 101 16.11 9.30 -24.91
CA ARG A 101 17.32 8.46 -24.72
C ARG A 101 18.58 9.28 -24.43
N GLU A 102 18.59 10.54 -24.83
CA GLU A 102 19.73 11.46 -24.67
C GLU A 102 19.57 12.40 -23.47
N ALA A 103 18.43 12.33 -22.77
CA ALA A 103 18.14 13.19 -21.64
C ALA A 103 18.85 12.71 -20.36
N GLU A 104 19.27 13.67 -19.54
CA GLU A 104 19.44 13.42 -18.11
C GLU A 104 18.06 13.49 -17.45
N VAL A 105 17.63 12.41 -16.81
CA VAL A 105 16.26 12.29 -16.28
C VAL A 105 16.25 12.24 -14.75
N THR A 106 15.44 13.10 -14.15
CA THR A 106 15.08 13.02 -12.72
C THR A 106 13.57 12.98 -12.56
N VAL A 107 13.07 12.00 -11.82
CA VAL A 107 11.65 11.88 -11.50
C VAL A 107 11.41 12.40 -10.09
N TYR A 108 10.50 13.36 -9.95
CA TYR A 108 10.02 13.91 -8.69
C TYR A 108 8.57 13.44 -8.46
N PRO A 109 8.04 13.48 -7.22
CA PRO A 109 6.67 13.04 -6.96
C PRO A 109 5.59 13.78 -7.76
N TYR A 110 5.87 15.00 -8.21
CA TYR A 110 4.91 15.86 -8.91
C TYR A 110 5.26 16.18 -10.36
N LYS A 111 6.45 15.77 -10.84
CA LYS A 111 6.91 16.02 -12.22
C LYS A 111 7.98 15.03 -12.65
N ILE A 112 8.18 14.90 -13.97
CA ILE A 112 9.43 14.35 -14.53
C ILE A 112 10.18 15.47 -15.22
N ASP A 113 11.47 15.58 -14.90
CA ASP A 113 12.42 16.56 -15.43
C ASP A 113 13.39 15.86 -16.39
N ARG A 114 13.51 16.39 -17.60
CA ARG A 114 14.42 15.89 -18.64
C ARG A 114 15.28 17.03 -19.14
N VAL A 115 16.58 16.93 -18.92
CA VAL A 115 17.55 17.92 -19.41
C VAL A 115 18.20 17.39 -20.69
N TYR A 116 18.02 18.13 -21.78
CA TYR A 116 18.65 17.86 -23.07
C TYR A 116 19.75 18.88 -23.36
N THR A 117 20.55 18.62 -24.39
CA THR A 117 21.58 19.58 -24.84
C THR A 117 20.98 20.92 -25.29
N LYS A 118 19.76 20.91 -25.86
CA LYS A 118 19.10 22.06 -26.48
C LYS A 118 17.93 22.67 -25.69
N ALA A 119 17.41 22.00 -24.68
CA ALA A 119 16.29 22.49 -23.87
C ALA A 119 16.16 21.66 -22.58
N ARG A 120 15.31 22.12 -21.67
CA ARG A 120 14.83 21.37 -20.51
C ARG A 120 13.32 21.16 -20.65
N GLU A 121 12.87 19.93 -20.44
CA GLU A 121 11.46 19.54 -20.44
C GLU A 121 11.02 19.18 -19.04
N ASN A 122 9.93 19.77 -18.56
CA ASN A 122 9.21 19.25 -17.40
C ASN A 122 7.81 18.82 -17.82
N PHE A 123 7.38 17.65 -17.37
CA PHE A 123 6.02 17.16 -17.56
C PHE A 123 5.26 17.16 -16.23
N TYR A 124 4.06 17.73 -16.25
CA TYR A 124 3.20 17.90 -15.08
C TYR A 124 1.77 17.39 -15.32
N MET A 125 1.17 16.89 -14.24
CA MET A 125 -0.27 16.77 -14.04
C MET A 125 -0.70 17.55 -12.80
N PHE A 126 -1.97 17.92 -12.73
CA PHE A 126 -2.54 18.78 -11.69
C PHE A 126 -3.74 18.11 -11.04
N ASP A 127 -3.96 18.39 -9.75
CA ASP A 127 -5.10 17.82 -9.03
C ASP A 127 -6.42 18.35 -9.59
N ARG A 128 -7.32 17.42 -9.97
CA ARG A 128 -8.67 17.69 -10.47
C ARG A 128 -8.74 18.54 -11.74
N VAL A 129 -7.65 18.60 -12.52
CA VAL A 129 -7.60 19.28 -13.81
C VAL A 129 -7.23 18.27 -14.90
N GLU A 130 -8.13 18.09 -15.88
CA GLU A 130 -7.94 17.20 -17.03
C GLU A 130 -7.07 17.87 -18.10
N LEU A 131 -5.81 18.16 -17.73
CA LEU A 131 -4.82 18.83 -18.58
C LEU A 131 -3.42 18.31 -18.27
N LEU A 132 -2.63 18.12 -19.33
CA LEU A 132 -1.18 17.87 -19.25
C LEU A 132 -0.42 19.14 -19.61
N TYR A 133 0.65 19.43 -18.89
CA TYR A 133 1.56 20.52 -19.21
C TYR A 133 2.96 19.97 -19.52
N VAL A 134 3.41 20.20 -20.75
CA VAL A 134 4.76 19.90 -21.23
C VAL A 134 5.50 21.23 -21.32
N GLU A 135 6.17 21.60 -20.25
CA GLU A 135 6.98 22.82 -20.18
C GLU A 135 8.28 22.64 -20.96
N LEU A 136 8.65 23.63 -21.77
CA LEU A 136 9.97 23.70 -22.40
C LEU A 136 10.65 25.01 -21.98
N SER A 137 11.82 24.87 -21.36
CA SER A 137 12.64 25.96 -20.84
C SER A 137 14.10 25.80 -21.30
N ASP A 138 14.93 26.82 -21.03
CA ASP A 138 16.36 26.84 -21.41
C ASP A 138 16.62 26.48 -22.89
N VAL A 139 15.71 26.91 -23.77
CA VAL A 139 15.70 26.58 -25.19
C VAL A 139 16.88 27.26 -25.91
N LYS A 140 17.71 26.47 -26.58
CA LYS A 140 18.83 26.89 -27.42
C LYS A 140 18.46 26.78 -28.90
N GLY A 141 17.53 27.64 -29.32
CA GLY A 141 16.98 27.72 -30.66
C GLY A 141 15.94 28.83 -30.77
N ASP A 142 15.33 28.98 -31.94
CA ASP A 142 14.35 30.05 -32.21
C ASP A 142 12.90 29.60 -31.99
N SER A 143 12.65 28.29 -32.04
CA SER A 143 11.33 27.69 -31.96
C SER A 143 11.32 26.35 -31.25
N VAL A 144 10.15 25.99 -30.72
CA VAL A 144 9.85 24.67 -30.17
C VAL A 144 8.70 24.03 -30.92
N TRP A 145 8.63 22.71 -30.91
CA TRP A 145 7.52 21.97 -31.48
C TRP A 145 7.13 20.76 -30.63
N ILE A 146 5.87 20.34 -30.77
CA ILE A 146 5.35 19.11 -30.21
C ILE A 146 4.53 18.33 -31.25
N GLU A 147 4.62 17.02 -31.16
CA GLU A 147 3.90 16.03 -31.96
C GLU A 147 3.20 15.05 -31.02
N LEU A 148 1.90 14.84 -31.21
CA LEU A 148 1.14 13.84 -30.46
C LEU A 148 1.17 12.50 -31.20
N SER A 149 1.38 11.41 -30.47
CA SER A 149 1.38 10.06 -31.06
C SER A 149 0.03 9.75 -31.74
N PRO A 150 0.00 9.42 -33.04
CA PRO A 150 -1.25 9.23 -33.79
C PRO A 150 -1.96 7.91 -33.46
N ARG A 151 -1.39 7.06 -32.59
CA ARG A 151 -1.91 5.70 -32.33
C ARG A 151 -3.33 5.70 -31.78
N LEU A 152 -3.68 6.68 -30.93
CA LEU A 152 -4.97 6.72 -30.22
C LEU A 152 -5.86 7.90 -30.59
N ILE A 153 -5.46 8.70 -31.58
CA ILE A 153 -6.14 9.95 -31.93
C ILE A 153 -6.42 10.04 -33.43
N SER A 154 -7.35 10.91 -33.82
CA SER A 154 -7.59 11.28 -35.22
C SER A 154 -6.42 12.08 -35.81
N ALA A 155 -6.48 12.36 -37.12
CA ALA A 155 -5.66 13.44 -37.69
C ALA A 155 -6.00 14.78 -37.02
N GLY A 156 -4.99 15.61 -36.78
CA GLY A 156 -5.15 16.91 -36.16
C GLY A 156 -5.86 17.89 -37.10
N LYS A 157 -6.85 18.61 -36.56
CA LYS A 157 -7.56 19.68 -37.26
C LYS A 157 -7.22 21.00 -36.60
N GLN A 158 -6.74 21.97 -37.39
CA GLN A 158 -6.50 23.30 -36.87
C GLN A 158 -7.84 23.98 -36.54
N GLY A 159 -8.06 24.27 -35.26
CA GLY A 159 -9.19 25.01 -34.71
C GLY A 159 -8.83 26.48 -34.48
N ALA A 160 -9.73 27.21 -33.83
CA ALA A 160 -9.52 28.63 -33.50
C ALA A 160 -8.45 28.82 -32.41
N GLU A 161 -8.39 27.90 -31.45
CA GLU A 161 -7.58 28.02 -30.22
C GLU A 161 -6.31 27.15 -30.25
N GLY A 162 -6.18 26.26 -31.23
CA GLY A 162 -5.10 25.27 -31.29
C GLY A 162 -5.38 24.15 -32.29
N VAL A 163 -4.81 22.96 -32.05
CA VAL A 163 -5.03 21.77 -32.88
C VAL A 163 -5.88 20.77 -32.12
N GLU A 164 -6.99 20.39 -32.71
CA GLU A 164 -7.97 19.47 -32.12
C GLU A 164 -7.77 18.04 -32.66
N PHE A 165 -7.91 17.08 -31.76
CA PHE A 165 -7.83 15.65 -32.04
C PHE A 165 -8.99 14.92 -31.34
N VAL A 166 -9.55 13.91 -31.99
CA VAL A 166 -10.59 13.06 -31.42
C VAL A 166 -9.95 11.74 -30.96
N PRO A 167 -10.00 11.40 -29.66
CA PRO A 167 -9.54 10.11 -29.16
C PRO A 167 -10.37 8.95 -29.71
N LYS A 168 -9.72 7.83 -30.07
CA LYS A 168 -10.38 6.64 -30.61
C LYS A 168 -11.34 6.00 -29.62
N GLU A 169 -11.03 6.03 -28.33
CA GLU A 169 -11.85 5.44 -27.26
C GLU A 169 -12.78 6.46 -26.59
N SER A 170 -12.80 7.70 -27.07
CA SER A 170 -13.74 8.71 -26.61
C SER A 170 -14.17 9.63 -27.75
N ALA A 171 -15.02 9.10 -28.64
CA ALA A 171 -15.47 9.83 -29.84
C ALA A 171 -16.26 11.12 -29.54
N GLY A 172 -16.80 11.27 -28.33
CA GLY A 172 -17.49 12.49 -27.88
C GLY A 172 -16.57 13.53 -27.23
N GLY A 173 -15.30 13.18 -26.96
CA GLY A 173 -14.32 14.08 -26.37
C GLY A 173 -13.34 14.64 -27.39
N VAL A 174 -12.74 15.78 -27.06
CA VAL A 174 -11.72 16.46 -27.87
C VAL A 174 -10.48 16.69 -27.03
N ILE A 175 -9.33 16.28 -27.57
CA ILE A 175 -8.01 16.73 -27.11
C ILE A 175 -7.69 18.01 -27.86
N THR A 176 -7.37 19.08 -27.14
CA THR A 176 -6.93 20.35 -27.73
C THR A 176 -5.48 20.61 -27.33
N LEU A 177 -4.61 20.71 -28.33
CA LEU A 177 -3.20 21.03 -28.19
C LEU A 177 -2.96 22.52 -28.48
N GLN A 178 -2.33 23.23 -27.55
CA GLN A 178 -2.06 24.67 -27.66
C GLN A 178 -0.66 25.01 -27.13
N PRO A 179 -0.03 26.10 -27.59
CA PRO A 179 1.09 26.67 -26.85
C PRO A 179 0.64 27.12 -25.46
N PHE A 180 1.55 27.04 -24.48
CA PHE A 180 1.26 27.49 -23.13
C PHE A 180 1.00 28.99 -23.09
N LYS A 181 1.90 29.84 -23.61
CA LYS A 181 1.59 31.26 -23.82
C LYS A 181 0.68 31.44 -25.03
N ASP A 182 -0.20 32.44 -24.96
CA ASP A 182 -1.03 32.84 -26.10
C ASP A 182 -0.17 33.56 -27.15
N VAL A 183 0.41 32.76 -28.05
CA VAL A 183 1.32 33.21 -29.11
C VAL A 183 0.92 32.60 -30.44
N ILE A 184 1.32 33.27 -31.52
CA ILE A 184 1.11 32.75 -32.88
C ILE A 184 1.87 31.43 -33.02
N CYS A 185 1.12 30.37 -33.33
CA CYS A 185 1.67 29.05 -33.60
C CYS A 185 1.42 28.64 -35.06
N ARG A 186 2.19 27.66 -35.54
CA ARG A 186 2.05 27.10 -36.89
C ARG A 186 1.82 25.60 -36.81
N TRP A 187 0.76 25.13 -37.43
CA TRP A 187 0.51 23.71 -37.66
C TRP A 187 0.99 23.32 -39.05
N ASN A 188 1.75 22.23 -39.17
CA ASN A 188 2.23 21.73 -40.47
C ASN A 188 1.55 20.43 -40.94
N GLY A 189 0.52 19.97 -40.23
CA GLY A 189 -0.15 18.69 -40.46
C GLY A 189 0.22 17.59 -39.47
N THR A 190 1.34 17.74 -38.75
CA THR A 190 1.82 16.74 -37.78
C THR A 190 2.36 17.39 -36.50
N ARG A 191 3.06 18.52 -36.62
CA ARG A 191 3.69 19.25 -35.52
C ARG A 191 3.05 20.60 -35.32
N LEU A 192 2.81 20.95 -34.05
CA LEU A 192 2.49 22.31 -33.65
C LEU A 192 3.80 23.01 -33.27
N MET A 193 4.12 24.11 -33.95
CA MET A 193 5.34 24.89 -33.77
C MET A 193 4.99 26.22 -33.09
N ALA A 194 5.80 26.64 -32.12
CA ALA A 194 5.67 27.90 -31.41
C ALA A 194 7.05 28.57 -31.21
N PRO A 195 7.11 29.89 -30.96
CA PRO A 195 8.35 30.57 -30.57
C PRO A 195 9.04 29.91 -29.36
N ALA A 196 10.37 30.00 -29.27
CA ALA A 196 11.14 29.40 -28.17
C ALA A 196 10.70 29.87 -26.76
N ASP A 197 10.16 31.08 -26.64
CA ASP A 197 9.69 31.65 -25.39
C ASP A 197 8.21 31.31 -25.08
N ALA A 198 7.56 30.42 -25.84
CA ALA A 198 6.17 30.03 -25.64
C ALA A 198 5.89 29.30 -24.31
N GLY A 199 6.95 28.85 -23.61
CA GLY A 199 6.85 28.11 -22.34
C GLY A 199 6.46 26.64 -22.50
N GLY A 200 6.39 26.12 -23.73
CA GLY A 200 5.96 24.74 -24.01
C GLY A 200 4.49 24.64 -24.43
N PHE A 201 3.83 23.55 -24.05
CA PHE A 201 2.53 23.16 -24.60
C PHE A 201 1.58 22.62 -23.55
N ILE A 202 0.29 22.92 -23.71
CA ILE A 202 -0.80 22.37 -22.92
C ILE A 202 -1.64 21.42 -23.77
N ILE A 203 -2.05 20.30 -23.18
CA ILE A 203 -2.89 19.27 -23.79
C ILE A 203 -4.11 19.09 -22.89
N SER A 204 -5.25 19.65 -23.27
CA SER A 204 -6.49 19.55 -22.50
C SER A 204 -7.43 18.52 -23.10
N TYR A 205 -8.25 17.87 -22.28
CA TYR A 205 -9.36 17.04 -22.73
C TYR A 205 -10.69 17.63 -22.25
N THR A 206 -11.66 17.78 -23.17
CA THR A 206 -13.01 18.26 -22.83
C THR A 206 -14.06 17.54 -23.67
N GLU A 207 -15.21 17.22 -23.08
CA GLU A 207 -16.37 16.67 -23.79
C GLU A 207 -17.42 17.74 -24.15
N ASP A 208 -17.33 18.92 -23.54
CA ASP A 208 -18.30 20.03 -23.66
C ASP A 208 -17.80 21.20 -24.52
N GLY A 209 -16.61 21.08 -25.12
CA GLY A 209 -16.00 22.13 -25.94
C GLY A 209 -15.41 23.29 -25.12
N SER A 210 -15.22 23.14 -23.82
CA SER A 210 -14.70 24.19 -22.92
C SER A 210 -13.17 24.38 -22.97
N ALA A 211 -12.47 23.75 -23.91
CA ALA A 211 -10.99 23.74 -23.98
C ALA A 211 -10.34 25.14 -23.92
N ALA A 212 -10.95 26.15 -24.54
CA ALA A 212 -10.47 27.54 -24.48
C ALA A 212 -10.50 28.11 -23.06
N GLN A 213 -11.60 27.88 -22.34
CA GLN A 213 -11.80 28.33 -20.97
C GLN A 213 -10.87 27.61 -20.00
N VAL A 214 -10.69 26.30 -20.20
CA VAL A 214 -9.73 25.48 -19.44
C VAL A 214 -8.30 26.02 -19.64
N ALA A 215 -7.91 26.32 -20.88
CA ALA A 215 -6.60 26.87 -21.20
C ALA A 215 -6.39 28.27 -20.61
N GLU A 216 -7.37 29.17 -20.73
CA GLU A 216 -7.30 30.51 -20.14
C GLU A 216 -7.18 30.46 -18.61
N LEU A 217 -8.01 29.64 -17.98
CA LEU A 217 -7.97 29.40 -16.54
C LEU A 217 -6.61 28.85 -16.10
N PHE A 218 -6.10 27.84 -16.82
CA PHE A 218 -4.80 27.25 -16.53
C PHE A 218 -3.67 28.27 -16.69
N ARG A 219 -3.60 29.02 -17.79
CA ARG A 219 -2.58 30.08 -17.99
C ARG A 219 -2.55 31.07 -16.83
N ARG A 220 -3.73 31.48 -16.35
CA ARG A 220 -3.87 32.41 -15.23
C ARG A 220 -3.44 31.80 -13.89
N ASP A 221 -3.83 30.56 -13.62
CA ASP A 221 -3.78 29.99 -12.27
C ASP A 221 -2.78 28.81 -12.10
N HIS A 222 -2.03 28.41 -13.14
CA HIS A 222 -1.16 27.22 -13.12
C HIS A 222 -0.14 27.22 -11.98
N GLU A 223 0.50 28.36 -11.66
CA GLU A 223 1.44 28.45 -10.54
C GLU A 223 0.76 28.15 -9.20
N LYS A 224 -0.49 28.60 -9.05
CA LYS A 224 -1.31 28.32 -7.87
C LYS A 224 -1.69 26.84 -7.82
N MET A 225 -2.14 26.27 -8.93
CA MET A 225 -2.51 24.85 -9.02
C MET A 225 -1.31 23.93 -8.73
N LEU A 226 -0.13 24.27 -9.25
CA LEU A 226 1.11 23.54 -8.98
C LEU A 226 1.47 23.62 -7.50
N ARG A 227 1.40 24.82 -6.93
CA ARG A 227 1.68 25.05 -5.51
C ARG A 227 0.71 24.30 -4.60
N GLU A 228 -0.59 24.30 -4.92
CA GLU A 228 -1.59 23.53 -4.15
C GLU A 228 -1.31 22.02 -4.17
N ARG A 229 -0.88 21.48 -5.32
CA ARG A 229 -0.46 20.08 -5.42
C ARG A 229 0.79 19.79 -4.59
N ILE A 230 1.83 20.62 -4.73
CA ILE A 230 3.08 20.49 -3.97
C ILE A 230 2.83 20.62 -2.46
N ASP A 231 2.09 21.63 -2.03
CA ASP A 231 1.75 21.88 -0.62
C ASP A 231 0.98 20.70 -0.02
N ARG A 232 0.05 20.10 -0.78
CA ARG A 232 -0.68 18.91 -0.35
C ARG A 232 0.25 17.70 -0.19
N MET A 233 1.13 17.45 -1.16
CA MET A 233 2.11 16.35 -1.07
C MET A 233 3.09 16.56 0.09
N ASN A 234 3.65 17.77 0.23
CA ASN A 234 4.51 18.14 1.35
C ASN A 234 3.79 17.99 2.69
N ALA A 235 2.51 18.37 2.79
CA ALA A 235 1.74 18.18 4.02
C ALA A 235 1.69 16.71 4.47
N LEU A 236 1.60 15.74 3.55
CA LEU A 236 1.60 14.32 3.90
C LEU A 236 2.94 13.84 4.49
N VAL A 237 4.06 14.30 3.93
CA VAL A 237 5.40 13.83 4.33
C VAL A 237 6.06 14.70 5.41
N GLU A 238 5.60 15.94 5.61
CA GLU A 238 6.14 16.86 6.60
C GLU A 238 5.26 17.04 7.84
N LYS A 239 3.92 16.89 7.71
CA LYS A 239 2.98 17.27 8.76
C LYS A 239 2.10 16.15 9.27
N SER A 240 1.60 15.28 8.39
CA SER A 240 0.77 14.16 8.83
C SER A 240 1.61 13.24 9.71
N ASN A 241 2.40 12.37 9.09
CA ASN A 241 3.21 11.39 9.80
C ASN A 241 4.64 11.40 9.22
N PRO A 242 5.40 12.50 9.37
CA PRO A 242 6.82 12.56 9.01
C PRO A 242 7.65 11.51 9.76
N LEU A 243 8.69 11.03 9.09
CA LEU A 243 9.73 10.15 9.62
C LEU A 243 11.11 10.77 9.32
N SER A 244 12.02 10.70 10.28
CA SER A 244 13.43 10.95 10.06
C SER A 244 14.29 9.96 10.85
N SER A 245 15.31 9.40 10.20
CA SER A 245 16.18 8.38 10.78
C SER A 245 17.67 8.65 10.54
N ASP A 246 18.52 7.73 11.01
CA ASP A 246 19.91 7.57 10.58
C ASP A 246 20.07 6.72 9.30
N ASN A 247 18.97 6.46 8.59
CA ASN A 247 18.93 5.72 7.33
C ASN A 247 18.14 6.51 6.26
N ASP A 248 18.86 7.28 5.43
CA ASP A 248 18.23 8.10 4.38
C ASP A 248 17.42 7.28 3.36
N THR A 249 17.77 5.99 3.17
CA THR A 249 17.02 5.09 2.27
C THR A 249 15.64 4.77 2.84
N LEU A 250 15.53 4.57 4.15
CA LEU A 250 14.26 4.41 4.84
C LEU A 250 13.40 5.67 4.68
N ASP A 251 13.97 6.83 5.03
CA ASP A 251 13.25 8.12 5.00
C ASP A 251 12.69 8.40 3.60
N LYS A 252 13.55 8.29 2.57
CA LYS A 252 13.18 8.57 1.18
C LYS A 252 12.20 7.55 0.61
N ALA A 253 12.37 6.26 0.91
CA ALA A 253 11.45 5.22 0.43
C ALA A 253 10.05 5.40 1.03
N MET A 254 9.95 5.61 2.35
CA MET A 254 8.67 5.79 3.02
C MET A 254 7.93 7.03 2.50
N ALA A 255 8.63 8.15 2.31
CA ALA A 255 8.04 9.35 1.72
C ALA A 255 7.49 9.08 0.31
N TRP A 256 8.25 8.40 -0.55
CA TRP A 256 7.80 8.04 -1.90
C TRP A 256 6.60 7.10 -1.91
N ILE A 257 6.62 6.07 -1.06
CA ILE A 257 5.53 5.09 -0.97
C ILE A 257 4.25 5.77 -0.47
N VAL A 258 4.34 6.68 0.52
CA VAL A 258 3.19 7.47 0.98
C VAL A 258 2.58 8.31 -0.15
N LEU A 259 3.42 9.01 -0.94
CA LEU A 259 2.93 9.86 -2.01
C LEU A 259 2.36 9.08 -3.19
N THR A 260 2.96 7.95 -3.57
CA THR A 260 2.43 7.11 -4.65
C THR A 260 1.20 6.30 -4.20
N THR A 261 1.04 6.01 -2.92
CA THR A 261 -0.25 5.52 -2.38
C THR A 261 -1.32 6.60 -2.44
N ASP A 262 -1.00 7.84 -2.04
CA ASP A 262 -1.94 8.96 -2.12
C ASP A 262 -2.39 9.23 -3.57
N GLU A 263 -1.51 9.03 -4.55
CA GLU A 263 -1.84 9.14 -5.97
C GLU A 263 -3.04 8.23 -6.37
N LEU A 264 -3.18 7.08 -5.72
CA LEU A 264 -4.27 6.12 -5.95
C LEU A 264 -5.55 6.47 -5.19
N VAL A 265 -5.52 7.39 -4.23
CA VAL A 265 -6.70 7.92 -3.55
C VAL A 265 -7.37 8.95 -4.46
N THR A 266 -8.50 8.56 -5.06
CA THR A 266 -9.18 9.33 -6.11
C THR A 266 -10.66 9.60 -5.82
N CYS A 267 -11.31 10.37 -6.69
CA CYS A 267 -12.73 10.69 -6.61
C CYS A 267 -13.52 10.38 -7.90
N GLN A 268 -13.24 9.22 -8.53
CA GLN A 268 -13.84 8.81 -9.81
C GLN A 268 -15.36 8.61 -9.72
N GLN A 269 -15.84 8.00 -8.64
CA GLN A 269 -17.26 7.72 -8.40
C GLN A 269 -17.58 7.82 -6.91
N GLY A 270 -17.41 9.02 -6.37
CA GLY A 270 -17.19 9.19 -4.92
C GLY A 270 -15.74 8.89 -4.56
N ASN A 271 -15.41 9.00 -3.28
CA ASN A 271 -14.05 8.79 -2.80
C ASN A 271 -13.75 7.28 -2.75
N GLY A 272 -12.57 6.90 -3.22
CA GLY A 272 -12.11 5.52 -3.21
C GLY A 272 -10.61 5.43 -3.47
N ILE A 273 -10.12 4.20 -3.54
CA ILE A 273 -8.72 3.91 -3.82
C ILE A 273 -8.68 3.02 -5.05
N TYR A 274 -7.91 3.43 -6.07
CA TYR A 274 -7.60 2.57 -7.20
C TYR A 274 -6.80 1.36 -6.72
N ALA A 275 -7.20 0.16 -7.14
CA ALA A 275 -6.50 -1.07 -6.76
C ALA A 275 -5.06 -1.10 -7.29
N GLY A 276 -4.82 -0.61 -8.50
CA GLY A 276 -3.46 -0.45 -9.02
C GLY A 276 -3.39 0.00 -10.47
N LEU A 277 -2.27 0.60 -10.86
CA LEU A 277 -2.01 1.04 -12.22
C LEU A 277 -1.12 0.03 -12.97
N PRO A 278 -1.40 -0.22 -14.27
CA PRO A 278 -2.23 0.62 -15.12
C PRO A 278 -3.67 0.14 -15.37
N TRP A 279 -4.03 -1.11 -15.06
CA TRP A 279 -5.31 -1.70 -15.49
C TRP A 279 -6.38 -1.86 -14.41
N PHE A 280 -6.05 -1.67 -13.13
CA PHE A 280 -7.02 -1.66 -12.01
C PHE A 280 -7.28 -0.24 -11.49
N ASN A 281 -7.48 0.71 -12.41
CA ASN A 281 -7.79 2.11 -12.16
C ASN A 281 -9.29 2.34 -11.84
N GLU A 282 -9.83 1.51 -10.95
CA GLU A 282 -11.21 1.54 -10.47
C GLU A 282 -11.25 1.05 -9.01
N TYR A 283 -12.42 1.15 -8.37
CA TYR A 283 -12.57 0.73 -6.99
C TYR A 283 -12.98 -0.73 -6.87
N TRP A 284 -12.05 -1.53 -6.36
CA TRP A 284 -12.31 -2.87 -5.86
C TRP A 284 -12.39 -2.82 -4.33
N GLY A 285 -13.54 -3.18 -3.77
CA GLY A 285 -13.82 -3.07 -2.34
C GLY A 285 -12.80 -3.84 -1.51
N ARG A 286 -12.49 -5.09 -1.88
CA ARG A 286 -11.45 -5.89 -1.20
C ARG A 286 -10.12 -5.15 -1.15
N ASP A 287 -9.58 -4.78 -2.31
CA ASP A 287 -8.28 -4.11 -2.47
C ASP A 287 -8.24 -2.80 -1.69
N MET A 288 -9.32 -2.03 -1.75
CA MET A 288 -9.47 -0.77 -1.06
C MET A 288 -9.41 -0.97 0.46
N PHE A 289 -10.22 -1.88 1.03
CA PHE A 289 -10.24 -2.13 2.47
C PHE A 289 -8.91 -2.71 2.97
N ILE A 290 -8.25 -3.60 2.21
CA ILE A 290 -6.87 -4.02 2.53
C ILE A 290 -5.92 -2.80 2.57
N SER A 291 -6.12 -1.82 1.69
CA SER A 291 -5.25 -0.65 1.59
C SER A 291 -5.54 0.44 2.62
N MET A 292 -6.75 0.52 3.19
CA MET A 292 -7.17 1.65 4.04
C MET A 292 -6.25 1.90 5.25
N PRO A 293 -5.81 0.87 6.02
CA PRO A 293 -4.95 1.08 7.17
C PRO A 293 -3.64 1.81 6.84
N GLY A 294 -2.99 1.45 5.74
CA GLY A 294 -1.77 2.12 5.29
C GLY A 294 -2.03 3.42 4.55
N ALA A 295 -3.05 3.45 3.69
CA ALA A 295 -3.29 4.54 2.76
C ALA A 295 -3.89 5.79 3.42
N VAL A 296 -4.83 5.62 4.35
CA VAL A 296 -5.60 6.73 4.93
C VAL A 296 -5.60 6.76 6.46
N PHE A 297 -5.29 5.65 7.17
CA PHE A 297 -5.16 5.72 8.64
C PHE A 297 -3.75 6.11 9.07
N CYS A 298 -2.74 5.35 8.65
CA CYS A 298 -1.34 5.64 8.92
C CYS A 298 -0.80 6.89 8.22
N THR A 299 -1.63 7.62 7.47
CA THR A 299 -1.32 8.94 6.88
C THR A 299 -2.24 10.06 7.41
N GLY A 300 -3.15 9.73 8.34
CA GLY A 300 -4.00 10.69 9.03
C GLY A 300 -5.11 11.34 8.20
N GLN A 301 -5.55 10.69 7.12
CA GLN A 301 -6.56 11.22 6.20
C GLN A 301 -7.99 10.85 6.63
N TRP A 302 -8.41 11.32 7.81
CA TRP A 302 -9.67 10.93 8.46
C TRP A 302 -10.92 11.25 7.63
N GLU A 303 -11.01 12.47 7.07
CA GLU A 303 -12.14 12.87 6.26
C GLU A 303 -12.26 11.99 5.01
N THR A 304 -11.13 11.68 4.37
CA THR A 304 -11.08 10.78 3.21
C THR A 304 -11.56 9.38 3.59
N ALA A 305 -11.05 8.81 4.69
CA ALA A 305 -11.49 7.51 5.19
C ALA A 305 -13.02 7.46 5.45
N ARG A 306 -13.54 8.45 6.16
CA ARG A 306 -14.97 8.59 6.44
C ARG A 306 -15.79 8.69 5.17
N SER A 307 -15.32 9.45 4.19
CA SER A 307 -15.98 9.60 2.89
C SER A 307 -16.00 8.29 2.11
N ILE A 308 -14.90 7.53 2.08
CA ILE A 308 -14.83 6.21 1.45
C ILE A 308 -15.88 5.27 2.03
N PHE A 309 -15.92 5.12 3.36
CA PHE A 309 -16.92 4.26 4.02
C PHE A 309 -18.36 4.70 3.71
N SER A 310 -18.62 6.00 3.75
CA SER A 310 -19.95 6.56 3.47
C SER A 310 -20.37 6.34 2.03
N ASP A 311 -19.44 6.44 1.08
CA ASP A 311 -19.71 6.24 -0.34
C ASP A 311 -19.96 4.75 -0.65
N PHE A 312 -19.20 3.83 -0.06
CA PHE A 312 -19.39 2.39 -0.24
C PHE A 312 -20.65 1.85 0.47
N ALA A 313 -21.00 2.36 1.65
CA ALA A 313 -22.20 1.94 2.36
C ALA A 313 -23.50 2.27 1.60
N LYS A 314 -23.49 3.28 0.71
CA LYS A 314 -24.63 3.58 -0.18
C LYS A 314 -24.90 2.45 -1.18
N PHE A 315 -23.87 1.68 -1.51
CA PHE A 315 -23.94 0.55 -2.42
C PHE A 315 -24.06 -0.79 -1.68
N GLN A 316 -24.38 -0.80 -0.39
CA GLN A 316 -24.65 -2.06 0.30
C GLN A 316 -25.88 -2.74 -0.31
N ASP A 317 -25.81 -4.06 -0.50
CA ASP A 317 -26.98 -4.83 -0.92
C ASP A 317 -28.02 -4.87 0.20
N ARG A 318 -29.21 -4.34 -0.08
CA ARG A 318 -30.34 -4.26 0.86
C ARG A 318 -31.55 -5.05 0.40
N ASN A 319 -31.43 -5.83 -0.68
CA ASN A 319 -32.53 -6.63 -1.19
C ASN A 319 -32.68 -7.90 -0.34
N PRO A 320 -33.79 -8.08 0.42
CA PRO A 320 -33.96 -9.23 1.31
C PRO A 320 -33.97 -10.59 0.60
N GLU A 321 -34.27 -10.61 -0.71
CA GLU A 321 -34.29 -11.82 -1.54
C GLU A 321 -32.93 -12.12 -2.18
N SER A 322 -31.92 -11.28 -1.95
CA SER A 322 -30.59 -11.42 -2.54
C SER A 322 -29.72 -12.37 -1.71
N GLU A 323 -28.97 -13.25 -2.39
CA GLU A 323 -27.94 -14.09 -1.75
C GLU A 323 -26.78 -13.27 -1.15
N THR A 324 -26.65 -12.01 -1.57
CA THR A 324 -25.62 -11.08 -1.10
C THR A 324 -26.15 -10.01 -0.15
N LEU A 325 -27.35 -10.18 0.43
CA LEU A 325 -27.91 -9.25 1.42
C LEU A 325 -26.88 -8.85 2.48
N GLY A 326 -26.75 -7.55 2.71
CA GLY A 326 -25.83 -6.96 3.67
C GLY A 326 -24.38 -6.82 3.20
N ARG A 327 -24.01 -7.36 2.04
CA ARG A 327 -22.64 -7.22 1.50
C ARG A 327 -22.38 -5.82 0.97
N ILE A 328 -21.16 -5.36 1.19
CA ILE A 328 -20.54 -4.21 0.52
C ILE A 328 -19.95 -4.69 -0.81
N PRO A 329 -19.98 -3.88 -1.90
CA PRO A 329 -19.49 -4.31 -3.20
C PRO A 329 -18.03 -4.74 -3.22
N ASN A 330 -17.74 -5.80 -3.99
CA ASN A 330 -16.38 -6.16 -4.38
C ASN A 330 -15.82 -5.25 -5.48
N ARG A 331 -16.67 -4.75 -6.37
CA ARG A 331 -16.28 -3.72 -7.35
C ARG A 331 -17.43 -2.76 -7.56
N ALA A 332 -17.10 -1.48 -7.56
CA ALA A 332 -18.00 -0.38 -7.87
C ALA A 332 -17.35 0.47 -8.97
N ASN A 333 -18.00 0.52 -10.14
CA ASN A 333 -17.56 1.36 -11.25
C ASN A 333 -18.77 1.93 -12.01
N LEU A 334 -18.49 2.71 -13.06
CA LEU A 334 -19.52 3.37 -13.88
C LEU A 334 -20.39 2.39 -14.68
N GLU A 335 -19.95 1.14 -14.86
CA GLU A 335 -20.62 0.10 -15.65
C GLU A 335 -21.46 -0.85 -14.79
N GLY A 336 -21.20 -0.95 -13.48
CA GLY A 336 -21.98 -1.77 -12.57
C GLY A 336 -21.32 -2.06 -11.22
N ILE A 337 -22.06 -2.80 -10.40
CA ILE A 337 -21.70 -3.19 -9.04
C ILE A 337 -21.73 -4.72 -8.95
N ILE A 338 -20.72 -5.34 -8.33
CA ILE A 338 -20.67 -6.79 -8.08
C ILE A 338 -20.29 -7.06 -6.61
N TYR A 339 -20.80 -8.16 -6.04
CA TYR A 339 -20.65 -8.51 -4.60
C TYR A 339 -19.96 -9.88 -4.37
N ASN A 340 -19.15 -10.32 -5.34
CA ASN A 340 -18.46 -11.62 -5.35
C ASN A 340 -17.18 -11.62 -4.48
N THR A 341 -17.32 -11.35 -3.20
CA THR A 341 -16.22 -11.39 -2.21
C THR A 341 -16.73 -11.92 -0.88
N ALA A 342 -15.92 -12.75 -0.24
CA ALA A 342 -16.11 -13.23 1.13
C ALA A 342 -15.35 -12.39 2.16
N ASP A 343 -14.29 -11.69 1.75
CA ASP A 343 -13.39 -10.92 2.62
C ASP A 343 -13.67 -9.41 2.64
N GLY A 344 -14.26 -8.83 1.59
CA GLY A 344 -14.46 -7.38 1.48
C GLY A 344 -15.38 -6.80 2.54
N THR A 345 -16.53 -7.42 2.80
CA THR A 345 -17.49 -6.91 3.81
C THR A 345 -16.99 -7.06 5.25
N PRO A 346 -16.40 -8.20 5.65
CA PRO A 346 -15.72 -8.28 6.94
C PRO A 346 -14.67 -7.18 7.13
N ARG A 347 -13.82 -6.93 6.12
CA ARG A 347 -12.80 -5.88 6.18
C ARG A 347 -13.41 -4.48 6.32
N PHE A 348 -14.48 -4.18 5.58
CA PHE A 348 -15.22 -2.92 5.77
C PHE A 348 -15.61 -2.69 7.23
N VAL A 349 -16.16 -3.71 7.92
CA VAL A 349 -16.58 -3.55 9.32
C VAL A 349 -15.38 -3.43 10.27
N THR A 350 -14.32 -4.21 10.06
CA THR A 350 -13.11 -4.13 10.90
C THR A 350 -12.40 -2.79 10.71
N ASP A 351 -12.33 -2.28 9.49
CA ASP A 351 -11.69 -1.00 9.19
C ASP A 351 -12.51 0.18 9.72
N VAL A 352 -13.85 0.09 9.74
CA VAL A 352 -14.69 1.08 10.43
C VAL A 352 -14.37 1.08 11.92
N TYR A 353 -14.24 -0.08 12.55
CA TYR A 353 -13.86 -0.17 13.96
C TYR A 353 -12.45 0.38 14.21
N GLU A 354 -11.48 0.07 13.35
CA GLU A 354 -10.12 0.60 13.43
C GLU A 354 -10.09 2.13 13.25
N TYR A 355 -10.84 2.67 12.29
CA TYR A 355 -11.03 4.11 12.16
C TYR A 355 -11.57 4.73 13.46
N MET A 356 -12.49 4.07 14.16
CA MET A 356 -12.95 4.54 15.48
C MET A 356 -11.84 4.47 16.54
N GLN A 357 -10.95 3.48 16.47
CA GLN A 357 -9.78 3.41 17.36
C GLN A 357 -8.79 4.55 17.12
N TYR A 358 -8.67 5.03 15.88
CA TYR A 358 -7.84 6.16 15.50
C TYR A 358 -8.47 7.52 15.81
N THR A 359 -9.80 7.66 15.68
CA THR A 359 -10.48 8.96 15.71
C THR A 359 -11.33 9.21 16.95
N GLY A 360 -11.88 8.16 17.56
CA GLY A 360 -12.90 8.27 18.60
C GLY A 360 -14.24 8.83 18.10
N ASP A 361 -14.50 8.85 16.79
CA ASP A 361 -15.68 9.50 16.18
C ASP A 361 -16.97 8.68 16.34
N THR A 362 -17.49 8.63 17.57
CA THR A 362 -18.75 7.93 17.88
C THR A 362 -19.97 8.57 17.21
N THR A 363 -19.88 9.84 16.78
CA THR A 363 -20.95 10.48 16.00
C THR A 363 -21.05 9.89 14.61
N TYR A 364 -19.93 9.71 13.92
CA TYR A 364 -19.94 9.00 12.64
C TYR A 364 -20.34 7.53 12.79
N LEU A 365 -19.92 6.86 13.87
CA LEU A 365 -20.32 5.48 14.16
C LEU A 365 -21.85 5.31 14.12
N ALA A 366 -22.60 6.22 14.73
CA ALA A 366 -24.06 6.17 14.72
C ALA A 366 -24.66 6.20 13.30
N SER A 367 -24.01 6.90 12.36
CA SER A 367 -24.48 7.00 10.98
C SER A 367 -24.19 5.76 10.14
N ILE A 368 -23.08 5.06 10.42
CA ILE A 368 -22.63 3.89 9.65
C ILE A 368 -23.09 2.57 10.28
N TYR A 369 -23.49 2.58 11.56
CA TYR A 369 -23.95 1.41 12.31
C TYR A 369 -25.04 0.57 11.60
N PRO A 370 -26.06 1.16 10.95
CA PRO A 370 -27.06 0.35 10.23
C PRO A 370 -26.46 -0.54 9.14
N ALA A 371 -25.37 -0.11 8.49
CA ALA A 371 -24.69 -0.93 7.50
C ALA A 371 -23.94 -2.10 8.16
N ILE A 372 -23.30 -1.84 9.31
CA ILE A 372 -22.62 -2.87 10.11
C ILE A 372 -23.64 -3.92 10.57
N GLU A 373 -24.74 -3.48 11.19
CA GLU A 373 -25.80 -4.34 11.70
C GLU A 373 -26.39 -5.24 10.61
N LEU A 374 -26.73 -4.67 9.45
CA LEU A 374 -27.24 -5.45 8.33
C LEU A 374 -26.22 -6.50 7.86
N SER A 375 -24.96 -6.11 7.71
CA SER A 375 -23.91 -7.03 7.24
C SER A 375 -23.73 -8.26 8.16
N ILE A 376 -23.75 -8.06 9.47
CA ILE A 376 -23.51 -9.14 10.43
C ILE A 376 -24.76 -10.02 10.57
N ASN A 377 -25.94 -9.41 10.71
CA ASN A 377 -27.17 -10.18 10.92
C ASN A 377 -27.52 -11.03 9.70
N SER A 378 -27.34 -10.51 8.48
CA SER A 378 -27.57 -11.29 7.26
C SER A 378 -26.61 -12.48 7.13
N VAL A 379 -25.35 -12.33 7.53
CA VAL A 379 -24.40 -13.46 7.58
C VAL A 379 -24.82 -14.51 8.61
N ILE A 380 -25.18 -14.11 9.83
CA ILE A 380 -25.64 -15.07 10.87
C ILE A 380 -26.89 -15.81 10.42
N GLU A 381 -27.80 -15.16 9.71
CA GLU A 381 -29.10 -15.73 9.35
C GLU A 381 -29.03 -16.61 8.10
N HIS A 382 -28.16 -16.30 7.14
CA HIS A 382 -28.16 -16.92 5.81
C HIS A 382 -26.78 -17.32 5.29
N GLY A 383 -25.70 -16.79 5.87
CA GLY A 383 -24.33 -16.95 5.36
C GLY A 383 -23.45 -17.94 6.12
N THR A 384 -23.88 -18.42 7.30
CA THR A 384 -23.11 -19.38 8.10
C THR A 384 -23.66 -20.80 8.02
N ASP A 385 -22.80 -21.80 8.17
CA ASP A 385 -23.23 -23.18 8.37
C ASP A 385 -23.58 -23.49 9.84
N ALA A 386 -23.90 -24.76 10.13
CA ALA A 386 -24.28 -25.22 11.46
C ALA A 386 -23.15 -25.15 12.51
N ASP A 387 -21.90 -25.04 12.06
CA ASP A 387 -20.71 -24.92 12.91
C ASP A 387 -20.33 -23.44 13.13
N GLY A 388 -21.05 -22.51 12.50
CA GLY A 388 -20.87 -21.06 12.62
C GLY A 388 -19.86 -20.45 11.64
N PHE A 389 -19.33 -21.23 10.70
CA PHE A 389 -18.38 -20.75 9.70
C PHE A 389 -19.08 -19.96 8.60
N LEU A 390 -18.47 -18.86 8.17
CA LEU A 390 -18.90 -18.11 6.99
C LEU A 390 -18.62 -18.96 5.74
N VAL A 391 -19.68 -19.26 4.97
CA VAL A 391 -19.61 -20.09 3.77
C VAL A 391 -19.46 -19.22 2.52
N HIS A 392 -18.59 -19.63 1.61
CA HIS A 392 -18.32 -18.91 0.35
C HIS A 392 -18.02 -19.87 -0.82
N ALA A 393 -17.89 -19.35 -2.04
CA ALA A 393 -17.42 -20.13 -3.18
C ALA A 393 -15.88 -20.15 -3.27
N ASP A 394 -15.35 -21.11 -4.04
CA ASP A 394 -13.90 -21.38 -4.18
C ASP A 394 -13.05 -20.14 -4.49
N ALA A 395 -13.58 -19.20 -5.28
CA ALA A 395 -12.87 -18.02 -5.76
C ALA A 395 -13.62 -16.73 -5.39
N ASP A 396 -14.10 -16.67 -4.14
CA ASP A 396 -14.63 -15.47 -3.48
C ASP A 396 -13.62 -14.85 -2.48
N THR A 397 -12.49 -15.52 -2.23
CA THR A 397 -11.39 -15.02 -1.36
C THR A 397 -10.46 -14.08 -2.14
N TRP A 398 -9.40 -13.55 -1.52
CA TRP A 398 -8.37 -12.81 -2.26
C TRP A 398 -7.66 -13.65 -3.34
N MET A 399 -7.73 -14.98 -3.23
CA MET A 399 -7.30 -15.91 -4.27
C MET A 399 -8.43 -16.18 -5.28
N ASP A 400 -8.80 -15.18 -6.09
CA ASP A 400 -10.02 -15.18 -6.91
C ASP A 400 -9.81 -15.41 -8.41
N ALA A 401 -8.60 -15.74 -8.83
CA ALA A 401 -8.29 -16.02 -10.23
C ALA A 401 -9.21 -17.11 -10.81
N LYS A 402 -9.85 -16.80 -11.94
CA LYS A 402 -10.74 -17.71 -12.67
C LYS A 402 -10.38 -17.77 -14.15
N ARG A 403 -10.09 -18.97 -14.65
CA ARG A 403 -10.05 -19.25 -16.10
C ARG A 403 -11.41 -18.96 -16.73
N GLN A 404 -11.43 -18.15 -17.78
CA GLN A 404 -12.65 -17.73 -18.51
C GLN A 404 -13.74 -17.14 -17.61
N GLY A 405 -13.37 -16.59 -16.46
CA GLY A 405 -14.32 -16.09 -15.45
C GLY A 405 -15.18 -17.18 -14.78
N LYS A 406 -14.88 -18.47 -15.00
CA LYS A 406 -15.70 -19.59 -14.52
C LYS A 406 -14.95 -20.57 -13.62
N TYR A 407 -13.77 -21.04 -14.02
CA TYR A 407 -13.09 -22.13 -13.32
C TYR A 407 -12.04 -21.58 -12.35
N PRO A 408 -12.15 -21.82 -11.04
CA PRO A 408 -11.19 -21.32 -10.06
C PRO A 408 -9.81 -21.94 -10.31
N CYS A 409 -8.77 -21.11 -10.37
CA CYS A 409 -7.39 -21.55 -10.58
C CYS A 409 -6.75 -22.07 -9.27
N SER A 410 -7.26 -21.62 -8.13
CA SER A 410 -6.80 -21.99 -6.78
C SER A 410 -8.04 -22.21 -5.90
N PRO A 411 -8.80 -23.31 -6.09
CA PRO A 411 -10.03 -23.52 -5.32
C PRO A 411 -9.74 -23.56 -3.81
N ARG A 412 -10.51 -22.78 -3.03
CA ARG A 412 -10.33 -22.59 -1.58
C ARG A 412 -11.40 -23.30 -0.75
N GLY A 413 -12.12 -24.25 -1.35
CA GLY A 413 -13.26 -24.89 -0.72
C GLY A 413 -14.36 -23.87 -0.38
N ASN A 414 -15.13 -24.16 0.66
CA ASN A 414 -16.23 -23.29 1.09
C ASN A 414 -16.01 -22.63 2.44
N ARG A 415 -14.86 -22.90 3.09
CA ARG A 415 -14.45 -22.33 4.38
C ARG A 415 -12.94 -22.14 4.37
N ALA A 416 -12.50 -20.97 3.96
CA ALA A 416 -11.09 -20.57 3.95
C ALA A 416 -10.66 -20.00 5.30
N VAL A 417 -9.43 -20.33 5.73
CA VAL A 417 -8.90 -19.98 7.07
C VAL A 417 -8.89 -18.48 7.34
N ASP A 418 -8.48 -17.68 6.35
CA ASP A 418 -8.40 -16.22 6.41
C ASP A 418 -9.79 -15.57 6.43
N ILE A 419 -10.77 -16.16 5.72
CA ILE A 419 -12.17 -15.71 5.77
C ILE A 419 -12.77 -15.93 7.16
N GLN A 420 -12.46 -17.04 7.82
CA GLN A 420 -12.96 -17.28 9.18
C GLN A 420 -12.34 -16.31 10.20
N ALA A 421 -11.07 -15.95 10.02
CA ALA A 421 -10.43 -14.92 10.84
C ALA A 421 -11.09 -13.55 10.65
N LEU A 422 -11.35 -13.17 9.41
CA LEU A 422 -12.06 -11.92 9.12
C LEU A 422 -13.50 -11.92 9.66
N TRP A 423 -14.21 -13.04 9.55
CA TRP A 423 -15.56 -13.17 10.11
C TRP A 423 -15.56 -13.07 11.64
N TYR A 424 -14.62 -13.72 12.30
CA TYR A 424 -14.42 -13.61 13.74
C TYR A 424 -14.16 -12.15 14.15
N GLU A 425 -13.27 -11.45 13.45
CA GLU A 425 -12.96 -10.05 13.73
C GLU A 425 -14.13 -9.11 13.43
N GLN A 426 -14.92 -9.38 12.38
CA GLN A 426 -16.16 -8.64 12.10
C GLN A 426 -17.16 -8.78 13.25
N LEU A 427 -17.38 -9.99 13.78
CA LEU A 427 -18.27 -10.22 14.92
C LEU A 427 -17.79 -9.48 16.16
N ARG A 428 -16.49 -9.54 16.48
CA ARG A 428 -15.92 -8.86 17.67
C ARG A 428 -15.96 -7.35 17.54
N SER A 429 -15.57 -6.83 16.40
CA SER A 429 -15.62 -5.40 16.08
C SER A 429 -17.04 -4.88 16.13
N GLY A 430 -17.97 -5.60 15.50
CA GLY A 430 -19.40 -5.33 15.55
C GLY A 430 -19.93 -5.32 16.97
N ALA A 431 -19.63 -6.34 17.79
CA ALA A 431 -20.15 -6.45 19.15
C ALA A 431 -19.72 -5.27 20.04
N LYS A 432 -18.48 -4.80 19.87
CA LYS A 432 -17.98 -3.60 20.56
C LYS A 432 -18.70 -2.34 20.09
N MET A 433 -18.88 -2.17 18.78
CA MET A 433 -19.59 -1.02 18.21
C MET A 433 -21.08 -1.00 18.63
N ALA A 434 -21.75 -2.15 18.65
CA ALA A 434 -23.12 -2.30 19.13
C ALA A 434 -23.25 -1.85 20.59
N ARG A 435 -22.32 -2.26 21.46
CA ARG A 435 -22.30 -1.84 22.87
C ARG A 435 -22.15 -0.32 23.02
N ILE A 436 -21.29 0.31 22.22
CA ILE A 436 -21.11 1.78 22.23
C ILE A 436 -22.40 2.48 21.78
N MET A 437 -23.14 1.89 20.84
CA MET A 437 -24.42 2.40 20.34
C MET A 437 -25.63 2.04 21.23
N GLY A 438 -25.44 1.30 22.33
CA GLY A 438 -26.52 0.87 23.23
C GLY A 438 -27.35 -0.32 22.75
N HIS A 439 -26.85 -1.07 21.77
CA HIS A 439 -27.44 -2.29 21.21
C HIS A 439 -26.89 -3.54 21.93
N ASP A 440 -27.22 -3.68 23.21
CA ASP A 440 -26.64 -4.71 24.09
C ASP A 440 -27.04 -6.15 23.72
N ASP A 441 -28.23 -6.35 23.13
CA ASP A 441 -28.70 -7.67 22.72
C ASP A 441 -27.98 -8.15 21.45
N GLU A 442 -27.80 -7.27 20.45
CA GLU A 442 -26.96 -7.52 19.27
C GLU A 442 -25.51 -7.78 19.69
N SER A 443 -24.95 -6.93 20.58
CA SER A 443 -23.60 -7.12 21.13
C SER A 443 -23.42 -8.51 21.72
N ARG A 444 -24.36 -8.96 22.58
CA ARG A 444 -24.31 -10.29 23.19
C ARG A 444 -24.47 -11.41 22.17
N ARG A 445 -25.39 -11.28 21.19
CA ARG A 445 -25.61 -12.28 20.12
C ARG A 445 -24.34 -12.47 19.30
N TRP A 446 -23.67 -11.39 18.91
CA TRP A 446 -22.46 -11.44 18.09
C TRP A 446 -21.25 -11.94 18.87
N ASP A 447 -21.10 -11.57 20.16
CA ASP A 447 -20.06 -12.12 21.03
C ASP A 447 -20.20 -13.65 21.20
N LEU A 448 -21.42 -14.15 21.40
CA LEU A 448 -21.68 -15.59 21.51
C LEU A 448 -21.36 -16.34 20.20
N ALA A 449 -21.71 -15.75 19.05
CA ALA A 449 -21.36 -16.31 17.75
C ALA A 449 -19.83 -16.37 17.56
N ALA A 450 -19.10 -15.32 17.95
CA ALA A 450 -17.64 -15.28 17.86
C ALA A 450 -16.97 -16.32 18.79
N ASP A 451 -17.45 -16.47 20.02
CA ASP A 451 -16.97 -17.48 20.97
C ASP A 451 -17.16 -18.90 20.42
N SER A 452 -18.34 -19.18 19.86
CA SER A 452 -18.65 -20.47 19.24
C SER A 452 -17.75 -20.75 18.04
N LEU A 453 -17.60 -19.77 17.14
CA LEU A 453 -16.74 -19.86 15.97
C LEU A 453 -15.29 -20.14 16.36
N LEU A 454 -14.74 -19.44 17.37
CA LEU A 454 -13.37 -19.62 17.83
C LEU A 454 -13.12 -21.05 18.36
N ALA A 455 -14.07 -21.61 19.11
CA ALA A 455 -13.97 -22.97 19.61
C ALA A 455 -14.01 -24.00 18.46
N THR A 456 -14.94 -23.84 17.51
CA THR A 456 -15.05 -24.70 16.33
C THR A 456 -13.82 -24.58 15.42
N PHE A 457 -13.30 -23.37 15.21
CA PHE A 457 -12.08 -23.12 14.44
C PHE A 457 -10.90 -23.93 14.99
N ASN A 458 -10.63 -23.85 16.30
CA ASN A 458 -9.55 -24.61 16.92
C ASN A 458 -9.75 -26.13 16.81
N ARG A 459 -11.00 -26.61 16.75
CA ARG A 459 -11.32 -28.03 16.58
C ARG A 459 -11.10 -28.52 15.15
N MET A 460 -11.40 -27.69 14.14
CA MET A 460 -11.51 -28.12 12.74
C MET A 460 -10.38 -27.63 11.83
N PHE A 461 -9.78 -26.47 12.12
CA PHE A 461 -8.68 -25.90 11.33
C PHE A 461 -7.30 -26.19 11.92
N VAL A 462 -7.19 -26.51 13.22
CA VAL A 462 -5.91 -26.67 13.89
C VAL A 462 -5.62 -28.13 14.19
N ASN A 463 -4.54 -28.66 13.60
CA ASN A 463 -4.00 -29.96 13.94
C ASN A 463 -2.77 -29.79 14.85
N THR A 464 -2.97 -30.00 16.15
CA THR A 464 -1.91 -29.87 17.16
C THR A 464 -0.88 -31.00 17.11
N ALA A 465 -1.26 -32.19 16.63
CA ALA A 465 -0.34 -33.33 16.53
C ALA A 465 0.73 -33.11 15.44
N ASP A 466 0.31 -32.61 14.28
CA ASP A 466 1.22 -32.29 13.16
C ASP A 466 1.66 -30.83 13.16
N THR A 467 1.17 -30.03 14.12
CA THR A 467 1.45 -28.60 14.28
C THR A 467 1.23 -27.82 12.98
N LEU A 468 0.00 -27.94 12.48
CA LEU A 468 -0.46 -27.38 11.20
C LEU A 468 -1.77 -26.62 11.40
N VAL A 469 -1.93 -25.54 10.66
CA VAL A 469 -3.21 -24.85 10.46
C VAL A 469 -3.62 -25.11 9.02
N TYR A 470 -4.80 -25.68 8.81
CA TYR A 470 -5.31 -25.99 7.48
C TYR A 470 -5.65 -24.71 6.73
N ASP A 471 -5.40 -24.71 5.44
CA ASP A 471 -5.55 -23.55 4.59
C ASP A 471 -7.04 -23.28 4.26
N HIS A 472 -7.81 -24.36 4.09
CA HIS A 472 -9.27 -24.33 4.02
C HIS A 472 -9.88 -25.70 4.37
N LEU A 473 -11.21 -25.72 4.53
CA LEU A 473 -12.01 -26.94 4.53
C LEU A 473 -12.84 -27.04 3.25
N ASN A 474 -12.96 -28.25 2.72
CA ASN A 474 -13.84 -28.56 1.60
C ASN A 474 -15.30 -28.65 2.05
N ALA A 475 -16.22 -28.70 1.08
CA ALA A 475 -17.65 -28.81 1.35
C ALA A 475 -18.01 -30.06 2.18
N ASP A 476 -17.25 -31.16 2.01
CA ASP A 476 -17.40 -32.40 2.79
C ASP A 476 -16.72 -32.37 4.17
N GLY A 477 -16.09 -31.25 4.53
CA GLY A 477 -15.38 -31.05 5.80
C GLY A 477 -13.95 -31.59 5.81
N THR A 478 -13.45 -32.14 4.70
CA THR A 478 -12.04 -32.56 4.62
C THR A 478 -11.11 -31.35 4.60
N PRO A 479 -9.97 -31.40 5.33
CA PRO A 479 -9.02 -30.30 5.36
C PRO A 479 -8.10 -30.30 4.14
N ASP A 480 -7.75 -29.10 3.68
CA ASP A 480 -6.66 -28.89 2.74
C ASP A 480 -5.30 -28.80 3.44
N LEU A 481 -4.30 -29.42 2.82
CA LEU A 481 -2.93 -29.54 3.35
C LEU A 481 -1.92 -28.70 2.58
N GLN A 482 -2.34 -27.94 1.56
CA GLN A 482 -1.44 -27.05 0.84
C GLN A 482 -0.93 -25.97 1.80
N TYR A 483 0.34 -25.63 1.66
CA TYR A 483 0.98 -24.66 2.54
C TYR A 483 1.00 -23.30 1.84
N ARG A 484 0.12 -22.40 2.29
CA ARG A 484 -0.13 -21.06 1.73
C ARG A 484 0.00 -20.00 2.83
N PRO A 485 0.16 -18.70 2.52
CA PRO A 485 0.33 -17.66 3.54
C PRO A 485 -0.95 -17.30 4.31
N ASN A 486 -2.12 -17.81 3.91
CA ASN A 486 -3.42 -17.44 4.46
C ASN A 486 -3.55 -17.67 5.97
N MET A 487 -2.91 -18.73 6.49
CA MET A 487 -2.92 -19.04 7.92
C MET A 487 -2.31 -17.94 8.79
N LEU A 488 -1.44 -17.09 8.24
CA LEU A 488 -0.83 -15.96 8.97
C LEU A 488 -1.89 -14.96 9.46
N TYR A 489 -3.02 -14.86 8.76
CA TYR A 489 -4.13 -13.99 9.13
C TYR A 489 -5.00 -14.55 10.27
N ALA A 490 -4.88 -15.85 10.56
CA ALA A 490 -5.72 -16.53 11.55
C ALA A 490 -4.95 -16.96 12.81
N LEU A 491 -3.66 -16.64 12.92
CA LEU A 491 -2.84 -17.09 14.06
C LEU A 491 -3.33 -16.54 15.41
N ASP A 492 -4.02 -15.39 15.43
CA ASP A 492 -4.62 -14.83 16.64
C ASP A 492 -5.80 -15.67 17.16
N MET A 493 -6.39 -16.52 16.32
CA MET A 493 -7.43 -17.48 16.72
C MET A 493 -6.88 -18.83 17.20
N VAL A 494 -5.59 -19.11 17.01
CA VAL A 494 -4.97 -20.40 17.35
C VAL A 494 -4.57 -20.40 18.83
N ALA A 495 -5.18 -21.29 19.62
CA ALA A 495 -4.92 -21.36 21.06
C ALA A 495 -3.53 -21.93 21.41
N ASP A 496 -2.99 -22.81 20.56
CA ASP A 496 -1.69 -23.46 20.81
C ASP A 496 -0.53 -22.59 20.30
N THR A 497 0.18 -21.97 21.24
CA THR A 497 1.36 -21.14 20.95
C THR A 497 2.49 -21.86 20.21
N ALA A 498 2.64 -23.19 20.39
CA ALA A 498 3.66 -23.95 19.67
C ALA A 498 3.30 -24.10 18.18
N VAL A 499 2.01 -24.23 17.87
CA VAL A 499 1.50 -24.22 16.49
C VAL A 499 1.73 -22.85 15.87
N VAL A 500 1.41 -21.76 16.57
CA VAL A 500 1.66 -20.38 16.10
C VAL A 500 3.14 -20.18 15.78
N MET A 501 4.04 -20.50 16.72
CA MET A 501 5.48 -20.37 16.52
C MET A 501 5.99 -21.15 15.30
N LYS A 502 5.54 -22.41 15.15
CA LYS A 502 5.96 -23.24 14.03
C LYS A 502 5.39 -22.70 12.72
N ALA A 503 4.13 -22.33 12.67
CA ALA A 503 3.50 -21.76 11.48
C ALA A 503 4.22 -20.49 11.03
N THR A 504 4.57 -19.57 11.96
CA THR A 504 5.36 -18.38 11.65
C THR A 504 6.75 -18.73 11.11
N ARG A 505 7.47 -19.67 11.74
CA ARG A 505 8.81 -20.09 11.30
C ARG A 505 8.78 -20.79 9.94
N ASP A 506 7.81 -21.67 9.74
CA ASP A 506 7.67 -22.44 8.50
C ASP A 506 7.23 -21.53 7.34
N ALA A 507 6.31 -20.58 7.57
CA ALA A 507 5.95 -19.55 6.58
C ALA A 507 7.18 -18.80 6.10
N TRP A 508 8.01 -18.34 7.03
CA TRP A 508 9.26 -17.67 6.71
C TRP A 508 10.17 -18.56 5.84
N ARG A 509 10.42 -19.81 6.24
CA ARG A 509 11.35 -20.71 5.53
C ARG A 509 10.84 -21.23 4.19
N ARG A 510 9.52 -21.27 3.99
CA ARG A 510 8.89 -21.95 2.84
C ARG A 510 8.26 -21.00 1.84
N LEU A 511 7.76 -19.85 2.31
CA LEU A 511 6.96 -18.92 1.51
C LEU A 511 7.64 -17.56 1.33
N VAL A 512 8.41 -17.08 2.32
CA VAL A 512 8.98 -15.74 2.27
C VAL A 512 10.36 -15.77 1.60
N TYR A 513 10.45 -15.25 0.38
CA TYR A 513 11.71 -15.00 -0.32
C TYR A 513 12.26 -13.62 0.03
N PRO A 514 13.54 -13.31 -0.25
CA PRO A 514 14.09 -11.97 -0.02
C PRO A 514 13.31 -10.84 -0.71
N TRP A 515 12.55 -11.15 -1.77
CA TRP A 515 11.73 -10.20 -2.54
C TRP A 515 10.22 -10.32 -2.30
N GLY A 516 9.76 -11.16 -1.38
CA GLY A 516 8.36 -11.18 -0.95
C GLY A 516 7.78 -12.57 -0.66
N VAL A 517 6.51 -12.61 -0.27
CA VAL A 517 5.80 -13.83 0.14
C VAL A 517 5.11 -14.52 -1.06
N ALA A 518 5.48 -15.76 -1.32
CA ALA A 518 4.82 -16.62 -2.31
C ALA A 518 3.46 -17.12 -1.81
N SER A 519 2.53 -17.27 -2.76
CA SER A 519 1.16 -17.73 -2.52
C SER A 519 1.03 -19.26 -2.31
N LEU A 520 2.08 -20.03 -2.59
CA LEU A 520 2.13 -21.48 -2.43
C LEU A 520 3.59 -21.95 -2.22
N ASP A 521 3.78 -22.97 -1.38
CA ASP A 521 5.09 -23.58 -1.16
C ASP A 521 5.65 -24.21 -2.45
N GLN A 522 6.92 -23.95 -2.73
CA GLN A 522 7.65 -24.48 -3.89
C GLN A 522 7.81 -26.01 -3.95
N ASN A 523 7.43 -26.72 -2.89
CA ASN A 523 7.39 -28.18 -2.88
C ASN A 523 6.02 -28.75 -3.25
N ASP A 524 5.00 -27.91 -3.40
CA ASP A 524 3.68 -28.32 -3.86
C ASP A 524 3.71 -28.65 -5.37
N PRO A 525 3.05 -29.74 -5.83
CA PRO A 525 2.94 -30.06 -7.25
C PRO A 525 2.30 -28.98 -8.12
N GLN A 526 1.44 -28.13 -7.54
CA GLN A 526 0.79 -27.02 -8.23
C GLN A 526 1.62 -25.74 -8.22
N PHE A 527 2.85 -25.75 -7.71
CA PHE A 527 3.68 -24.54 -7.67
C PHE A 527 4.12 -24.08 -9.07
N HIS A 528 3.86 -22.79 -9.35
CA HIS A 528 4.24 -22.07 -10.56
C HIS A 528 5.32 -21.03 -10.20
N PRO A 529 6.58 -21.23 -10.61
CA PRO A 529 7.69 -20.38 -10.18
C PRO A 529 7.71 -18.99 -10.80
N TYR A 530 7.03 -18.81 -11.94
CA TYR A 530 6.99 -17.58 -12.70
C TYR A 530 5.54 -17.16 -12.92
N HIS A 531 5.18 -15.91 -12.62
CA HIS A 531 3.82 -15.43 -12.82
C HIS A 531 3.44 -15.46 -14.30
N GLU A 532 4.32 -14.95 -15.16
CA GLU A 532 4.15 -14.97 -16.61
C GLU A 532 5.07 -15.99 -17.27
N ASN A 533 4.50 -17.11 -17.72
CA ASN A 533 5.21 -18.14 -18.49
C ASN A 533 4.27 -18.83 -19.49
N TRP A 534 3.74 -18.04 -20.41
CA TRP A 534 2.69 -18.41 -21.36
C TRP A 534 2.98 -19.65 -22.23
N HIS A 535 4.24 -20.03 -22.40
CA HIS A 535 4.60 -21.28 -23.07
C HIS A 535 4.30 -22.53 -22.24
N HIS A 536 4.09 -22.43 -20.94
CA HIS A 536 3.88 -23.59 -20.06
C HIS A 536 2.50 -23.58 -19.40
N TYR A 537 1.95 -22.39 -19.16
CA TYR A 537 0.65 -22.19 -18.51
C TYR A 537 0.21 -20.74 -18.67
N HIS A 538 -1.09 -20.47 -18.58
CA HIS A 538 -1.62 -19.11 -18.61
C HIS A 538 -1.51 -18.46 -17.21
N LYS A 539 -1.25 -17.16 -17.15
CA LYS A 539 -0.90 -16.43 -15.91
C LYS A 539 -1.86 -16.67 -14.72
N ASP A 540 -3.17 -16.77 -14.95
CA ASP A 540 -4.12 -16.96 -13.84
C ASP A 540 -3.93 -18.29 -13.09
N ASP A 541 -3.31 -19.32 -13.68
CA ASP A 541 -2.98 -20.57 -12.96
C ASP A 541 -1.83 -20.35 -11.99
N ALA A 542 -0.90 -19.46 -12.33
CA ALA A 542 0.23 -19.11 -11.49
C ALA A 542 -0.10 -18.04 -10.45
N TYR A 543 -1.13 -17.23 -10.70
CA TYR A 543 -1.44 -16.01 -9.95
C TYR A 543 -1.53 -16.24 -8.45
N HIS A 544 -2.19 -17.32 -7.99
CA HIS A 544 -2.19 -17.70 -6.57
C HIS A 544 -1.57 -19.07 -6.29
N ASN A 545 -0.84 -19.68 -7.24
CA ASN A 545 -0.19 -20.97 -7.03
C ASN A 545 1.34 -20.86 -7.11
N GLY A 546 1.94 -19.84 -6.50
CA GLY A 546 3.39 -19.73 -6.38
C GLY A 546 3.89 -18.31 -6.55
N THR A 547 3.23 -17.50 -7.37
CA THR A 547 3.53 -16.07 -7.55
C THR A 547 3.67 -15.37 -6.20
N VAL A 548 4.66 -14.49 -6.09
CA VAL A 548 4.88 -13.64 -4.92
C VAL A 548 3.89 -12.47 -4.96
N TRP A 549 3.24 -12.21 -3.83
CA TRP A 549 2.33 -11.08 -3.63
C TRP A 549 2.93 -10.15 -2.58
N LEU A 550 3.24 -8.90 -2.95
CA LEU A 550 4.01 -8.02 -2.07
C LEU A 550 3.23 -7.54 -0.84
N TRP A 551 1.90 -7.44 -0.90
CA TRP A 551 1.11 -7.06 0.28
C TRP A 551 1.16 -8.09 1.41
N ASN A 552 1.29 -9.38 1.09
CA ASN A 552 1.45 -10.44 2.11
C ASN A 552 2.74 -10.23 2.96
N ASN A 553 3.66 -9.39 2.50
CA ASN A 553 4.84 -9.00 3.28
C ASN A 553 4.45 -8.35 4.61
N GLY A 554 3.40 -7.52 4.65
CA GLY A 554 2.99 -6.81 5.86
C GLY A 554 2.56 -7.76 6.97
N MET A 555 1.67 -8.71 6.68
CA MET A 555 1.26 -9.73 7.65
C MET A 555 2.42 -10.67 8.03
N ALA A 556 3.26 -11.09 7.08
CA ALA A 556 4.43 -11.93 7.39
C ALA A 556 5.41 -11.22 8.34
N MET A 557 5.72 -9.95 8.08
CA MET A 557 6.58 -9.13 8.94
C MET A 557 5.93 -8.89 10.31
N GLN A 558 4.62 -8.63 10.36
CA GLN A 558 3.91 -8.49 11.62
C GLN A 558 4.08 -9.72 12.52
N ARG A 559 3.94 -10.94 11.97
CA ARG A 559 4.12 -12.18 12.75
C ARG A 559 5.57 -12.39 13.20
N MET A 560 6.56 -11.97 12.41
CA MET A 560 7.96 -11.95 12.83
C MET A 560 8.19 -10.96 13.99
N ILE A 561 7.62 -9.76 13.91
CA ILE A 561 7.72 -8.71 14.93
C ILE A 561 7.07 -9.17 16.25
N GLU A 562 5.89 -9.79 16.19
CA GLU A 562 5.20 -10.35 17.35
C GLU A 562 5.97 -11.51 18.01
N ALA A 563 6.74 -12.27 17.24
CA ALA A 563 7.69 -13.27 17.75
C ALA A 563 9.02 -12.67 18.28
N GLY A 564 9.14 -11.35 18.30
CA GLY A 564 10.36 -10.63 18.71
C GLY A 564 11.54 -10.83 17.76
N GLN A 565 11.25 -11.07 16.48
CA GLN A 565 12.21 -11.29 15.39
C GLN A 565 12.23 -10.09 14.42
N GLN A 566 12.20 -8.86 14.94
CA GLN A 566 12.11 -7.64 14.13
C GLN A 566 13.28 -7.44 13.15
N ASP A 567 14.48 -7.93 13.46
CA ASP A 567 15.64 -7.83 12.55
C ASP A 567 15.48 -8.69 11.30
N ILE A 568 14.68 -9.76 11.39
CA ILE A 568 14.34 -10.59 10.24
C ILE A 568 13.26 -9.91 9.41
N ALA A 569 12.23 -9.36 10.07
CA ALA A 569 11.22 -8.56 9.40
C ALA A 569 11.87 -7.40 8.62
N TRP A 570 12.88 -6.77 9.23
CA TRP A 570 13.63 -5.67 8.62
C TRP A 570 14.30 -6.04 7.30
N GLN A 571 14.81 -7.27 7.15
CA GLN A 571 15.42 -7.70 5.88
C GLN A 571 14.43 -7.66 4.71
N LEU A 572 13.17 -8.02 4.94
CA LEU A 572 12.13 -7.94 3.92
C LEU A 572 11.69 -6.47 3.71
N PHE A 573 11.51 -5.73 4.81
CA PHE A 573 11.13 -4.32 4.79
C PHE A 573 12.13 -3.45 4.00
N GLU A 574 13.42 -3.59 4.30
CA GLU A 574 14.51 -2.86 3.65
C GLU A 574 14.59 -3.18 2.16
N ASN A 575 14.33 -4.43 1.77
CA ASN A 575 14.31 -4.78 0.35
C ASN A 575 13.10 -4.17 -0.39
N MET A 576 11.94 -4.02 0.25
CA MET A 576 10.82 -3.29 -0.35
C MET A 576 11.17 -1.81 -0.56
N ASN A 577 11.81 -1.18 0.42
CA ASN A 577 12.31 0.19 0.29
C ASN A 577 13.29 0.33 -0.89
N ARG A 578 14.22 -0.63 -1.02
CA ARG A 578 15.13 -0.70 -2.16
C ARG A 578 14.38 -0.86 -3.48
N GLN A 579 13.36 -1.72 -3.55
CA GLN A 579 12.58 -1.90 -4.77
C GLN A 579 11.90 -0.59 -5.19
N ALA A 580 11.19 0.07 -4.28
CA ALA A 580 10.53 1.35 -4.59
C ALA A 580 11.53 2.41 -5.11
N LEU A 581 12.73 2.47 -4.54
CA LEU A 581 13.73 3.47 -4.92
C LEU A 581 14.54 3.13 -6.17
N TYR A 582 14.74 1.86 -6.51
CA TYR A 582 15.70 1.46 -7.55
C TYR A 582 15.14 0.53 -8.64
N GLU A 583 13.91 0.03 -8.49
CA GLU A 583 13.30 -0.95 -9.38
C GLU A 583 11.87 -0.58 -9.75
N GLY A 584 11.38 -1.08 -10.90
CA GLY A 584 9.99 -0.86 -11.33
C GLY A 584 9.64 0.61 -11.49
N ALA A 585 8.37 0.93 -11.26
CA ALA A 585 7.89 2.29 -11.23
C ALA A 585 8.54 3.09 -10.10
N VAL A 586 8.88 4.35 -10.39
CA VAL A 586 9.57 5.22 -9.45
C VAL A 586 8.72 5.44 -8.20
N GLY A 587 9.27 5.04 -7.04
CA GLY A 587 8.68 5.30 -5.73
C GLY A 587 7.54 4.35 -5.34
N SER A 588 7.32 3.26 -6.05
CA SER A 588 6.20 2.35 -5.81
C SER A 588 6.59 0.87 -5.75
N LEU A 589 5.71 0.07 -5.16
CA LEU A 589 5.77 -1.38 -5.19
C LEU A 589 4.80 -1.94 -6.23
N SER A 590 5.21 -3.03 -6.88
CA SER A 590 4.35 -3.77 -7.80
C SER A 590 3.36 -4.67 -7.06
N GLU A 591 2.42 -5.22 -7.81
CA GLU A 591 1.49 -6.22 -7.29
C GLU A 591 2.18 -7.54 -6.95
N ASN A 592 2.95 -8.04 -7.93
CA ASN A 592 3.51 -9.37 -7.89
C ASN A 592 4.99 -9.41 -8.25
N ALA A 593 5.61 -10.56 -7.97
CA ALA A 593 6.89 -10.95 -8.51
C ALA A 593 6.93 -12.46 -8.80
N ASP A 594 7.85 -12.88 -9.66
CA ASP A 594 8.19 -14.30 -9.80
C ASP A 594 8.67 -14.84 -8.44
N ALA A 595 8.35 -16.10 -8.14
CA ALA A 595 8.89 -16.77 -6.96
C ALA A 595 10.35 -17.14 -7.15
N TRP A 596 10.75 -17.45 -8.38
CA TRP A 596 12.12 -17.79 -8.74
C TRP A 596 12.74 -16.72 -9.65
N PRO A 597 14.01 -16.36 -9.47
CA PRO A 597 14.73 -15.57 -10.45
C PRO A 597 14.77 -16.29 -11.79
N ARG A 598 14.68 -15.53 -12.89
CA ARG A 598 14.87 -16.09 -14.23
C ARG A 598 16.35 -16.38 -14.49
N LYS A 599 16.64 -17.25 -15.46
CA LYS A 599 18.01 -17.64 -15.79
C LYS A 599 18.91 -16.42 -16.01
N GLY A 600 20.00 -16.33 -15.27
CA GLY A 600 20.96 -15.22 -15.34
C GLY A 600 20.61 -14.01 -14.48
N ALA A 601 19.42 -13.95 -13.89
CA ALA A 601 19.04 -12.91 -12.95
C ALA A 601 19.33 -13.35 -11.50
N GLN A 602 19.75 -12.39 -10.68
CA GLN A 602 19.91 -12.59 -9.23
C GLN A 602 18.63 -12.29 -8.45
N TRP A 603 17.75 -11.47 -9.03
CA TRP A 603 16.48 -11.04 -8.44
C TRP A 603 15.30 -11.53 -9.28
N ALA A 604 14.16 -11.74 -8.63
CA ALA A 604 12.92 -12.08 -9.31
C ALA A 604 12.43 -10.93 -10.19
N ARG A 605 11.79 -11.30 -11.30
CA ARG A 605 11.11 -10.33 -12.17
C ARG A 605 9.81 -9.90 -11.50
N ARG A 606 9.56 -8.59 -11.45
CA ARG A 606 8.28 -8.01 -11.03
C ARG A 606 7.22 -8.22 -12.10
N SER A 607 5.96 -8.26 -11.70
CA SER A 607 4.82 -8.49 -12.59
C SER A 607 3.53 -7.97 -11.96
N GLY A 608 2.41 -8.09 -12.67
CA GLY A 608 1.16 -7.46 -12.25
C GLY A 608 1.24 -5.93 -12.39
N THR A 609 0.35 -5.21 -11.72
CA THR A 609 0.34 -3.75 -11.72
C THR A 609 1.67 -3.19 -11.19
N PHE A 610 2.19 -2.11 -11.80
CA PHE A 610 3.50 -1.54 -11.44
C PHE A 610 3.45 -0.65 -10.20
N LEU A 611 2.26 -0.09 -9.91
CA LEU A 611 1.95 0.70 -8.73
C LEU A 611 0.67 0.14 -8.15
N GLN A 612 0.78 -0.49 -6.99
CA GLN A 612 -0.34 -1.23 -6.41
C GLN A 612 -0.64 -0.72 -4.98
N ALA A 613 -1.92 -0.48 -4.70
CA ALA A 613 -2.39 0.11 -3.44
C ALA A 613 -2.11 -0.74 -2.19
N TRP A 614 -2.50 -2.02 -2.16
CA TRP A 614 -2.27 -2.89 -0.99
C TRP A 614 -0.79 -3.13 -0.69
N SER A 615 0.07 -3.13 -1.71
CA SER A 615 1.51 -3.41 -1.59
C SER A 615 2.17 -2.23 -0.91
N ASN A 616 1.91 -1.02 -1.39
CA ASN A 616 2.39 0.18 -0.75
C ASN A 616 1.76 0.37 0.64
N ALA A 617 0.44 0.17 0.77
CA ALA A 617 -0.27 0.37 2.02
C ALA A 617 0.21 -0.58 3.13
N GLU A 618 0.43 -1.87 2.84
CA GLU A 618 0.94 -2.81 3.84
C GLU A 618 2.38 -2.46 4.28
N GLN A 619 3.21 -1.91 3.39
CA GLN A 619 4.53 -1.39 3.75
C GLN A 619 4.42 -0.18 4.69
N ILE A 620 3.47 0.73 4.48
CA ILE A 620 3.22 1.86 5.39
C ILE A 620 2.67 1.35 6.73
N ARG A 621 1.64 0.49 6.69
CA ARG A 621 0.94 -0.01 7.88
C ARG A 621 1.90 -0.74 8.83
N VAL A 622 2.71 -1.65 8.32
CA VAL A 622 3.62 -2.45 9.17
C VAL A 622 4.72 -1.60 9.80
N TRP A 623 5.10 -0.47 9.19
CA TRP A 623 6.02 0.49 9.80
C TRP A 623 5.41 1.10 11.07
N TYR A 624 4.24 1.72 10.96
CA TYR A 624 3.58 2.41 12.07
C TYR A 624 3.03 1.46 13.14
N GLN A 625 2.26 0.45 12.73
CA GLN A 625 1.57 -0.45 13.66
C GLN A 625 2.44 -1.63 14.14
N GLY A 626 3.47 -1.98 13.37
CA GLY A 626 4.39 -3.08 13.64
C GLY A 626 5.69 -2.60 14.28
N PHE A 627 6.58 -1.97 13.50
CA PHE A 627 7.92 -1.56 13.96
C PHE A 627 7.86 -0.47 15.04
N LEU A 628 7.12 0.62 14.79
CA LEU A 628 6.91 1.66 15.81
C LEU A 628 5.93 1.19 16.90
N GLY A 629 5.07 0.22 16.56
CA GLY A 629 4.16 -0.43 17.49
C GLY A 629 3.11 0.52 18.06
N ILE A 630 2.71 1.53 17.29
CA ILE A 630 1.71 2.52 17.71
C ILE A 630 0.33 1.97 17.35
N ARG A 631 -0.50 1.79 18.37
CA ARG A 631 -1.84 1.22 18.22
C ARG A 631 -2.81 2.07 19.01
N PRO A 632 -3.41 3.09 18.37
CA PRO A 632 -4.45 3.89 18.99
C PRO A 632 -5.62 3.01 19.39
N ALA A 633 -6.19 3.31 20.55
CA ALA A 633 -7.42 2.71 21.03
C ALA A 633 -8.28 3.81 21.69
N LEU A 634 -8.61 4.86 20.92
CA LEU A 634 -9.22 6.07 21.46
C LEU A 634 -10.62 5.84 22.03
N LEU A 635 -11.35 4.81 21.58
CA LEU A 635 -12.61 4.41 22.21
C LEU A 635 -12.41 3.97 23.67
N ASP A 636 -11.22 3.45 24.02
CA ASP A 636 -10.83 3.06 25.37
C ASP A 636 -9.96 4.13 26.08
N GLY A 637 -9.80 5.32 25.46
CA GLY A 637 -8.96 6.40 25.98
C GLY A 637 -7.49 6.01 26.12
N CYS A 638 -6.99 5.13 25.25
CA CYS A 638 -5.66 4.54 25.35
C CYS A 638 -4.89 4.62 24.03
N ILE A 639 -3.57 4.71 24.09
CA ILE A 639 -2.67 4.46 22.95
C ILE A 639 -1.65 3.44 23.42
N THR A 640 -1.57 2.29 22.74
CA THR A 640 -0.53 1.29 23.02
C THR A 640 0.73 1.64 22.25
N LEU A 641 1.88 1.58 22.92
CA LEU A 641 3.21 1.79 22.39
C LEU A 641 4.04 0.53 22.65
N ALA A 642 4.25 -0.26 21.59
CA ALA A 642 4.97 -1.53 21.63
C ALA A 642 6.12 -1.56 20.61
N PRO A 643 7.10 -0.63 20.71
CA PRO A 643 8.14 -0.49 19.70
C PRO A 643 8.99 -1.75 19.58
N ARG A 644 9.32 -2.12 18.34
CA ARG A 644 10.19 -3.23 17.96
C ARG A 644 11.19 -2.75 16.91
N ILE A 645 12.00 -1.77 17.30
CA ILE A 645 12.93 -1.08 16.40
C ILE A 645 14.06 -2.05 15.99
N PRO A 646 14.34 -2.22 14.69
CA PRO A 646 15.41 -3.08 14.23
C PRO A 646 16.78 -2.55 14.67
N SER A 647 17.73 -3.46 14.82
CA SER A 647 19.13 -3.17 15.19
C SER A 647 19.87 -2.32 14.15
N ALA A 648 19.37 -2.28 12.91
CA ALA A 648 19.90 -1.44 11.84
C ALA A 648 19.69 0.07 12.06
N LEU A 649 18.82 0.46 13.01
CA LEU A 649 18.48 1.86 13.29
C LEU A 649 18.94 2.25 14.70
N ASN A 650 19.66 3.37 14.79
CA ASN A 650 20.11 3.92 16.07
C ASN A 650 19.33 5.17 16.45
N THR A 651 18.85 5.96 15.49
CA THR A 651 18.07 7.17 15.82
C THR A 651 16.84 7.27 14.95
N LEU A 652 15.70 7.58 15.57
CA LEU A 652 14.46 7.84 14.87
C LEU A 652 13.74 9.03 15.48
N ARG A 653 13.04 9.78 14.64
CA ARG A 653 12.00 10.73 15.01
C ARG A 653 10.83 10.48 14.08
N TYR A 654 9.63 10.49 14.62
CA TYR A 654 8.42 10.27 13.84
C TYR A 654 7.23 10.95 14.50
N SER A 655 6.14 11.14 13.76
CA SER A 655 4.85 11.47 14.37
C SER A 655 3.73 10.64 13.79
N GLU A 656 2.64 10.57 14.54
CA GLU A 656 1.39 9.97 14.10
C GLU A 656 0.22 10.86 14.52
N LEU A 657 -0.60 11.30 13.56
CA LEU A 657 -1.89 11.92 13.82
C LEU A 657 -2.81 10.89 14.49
N ILE A 658 -3.49 11.31 15.56
CA ILE A 658 -4.41 10.47 16.34
C ILE A 658 -5.56 11.36 16.82
N GLY A 659 -6.78 11.08 16.37
CA GLY A 659 -7.94 11.93 16.59
C GLY A 659 -7.69 13.36 16.10
N ASN A 660 -7.95 14.34 16.97
CA ASN A 660 -7.71 15.76 16.71
C ASN A 660 -6.29 16.23 17.09
N GLY A 661 -5.41 15.32 17.44
CA GLY A 661 -4.05 15.62 17.89
C GLY A 661 -3.00 14.73 17.25
N SER A 662 -1.85 14.63 17.91
CA SER A 662 -0.74 13.83 17.44
C SER A 662 0.08 13.24 18.59
N LEU A 663 0.77 12.15 18.26
CA LEU A 663 1.85 11.57 19.03
C LEU A 663 3.17 11.87 18.30
N LEU A 664 4.05 12.62 18.94
CA LEU A 664 5.42 12.81 18.51
C LEU A 664 6.31 11.81 19.24
N GLY A 665 7.08 11.02 18.49
CA GLY A 665 7.99 9.99 19.01
C GLY A 665 9.45 10.21 18.61
N ALA A 666 10.37 9.80 19.47
CA ALA A 666 11.78 9.65 19.12
C ALA A 666 12.41 8.44 19.80
N PHE A 667 13.46 7.92 19.16
CA PHE A 667 14.24 6.79 19.62
C PHE A 667 15.74 7.08 19.49
N GLU A 668 16.52 6.65 20.47
CA GLU A 668 17.99 6.62 20.43
C GLU A 668 18.49 5.29 21.00
N ARG A 669 19.39 4.62 20.28
CA ARG A 669 20.12 3.43 20.71
C ARG A 669 21.60 3.76 20.87
N THR A 670 22.16 3.38 22.00
CA THR A 670 23.61 3.37 22.25
C THR A 670 24.06 1.97 22.63
N ALA A 671 25.35 1.80 22.94
CA ALA A 671 25.87 0.51 23.41
C ALA A 671 25.22 0.04 24.72
N ASP A 672 24.86 0.97 25.62
CA ASP A 672 24.45 0.65 26.99
C ASP A 672 22.95 0.86 27.25
N CYS A 673 22.27 1.62 26.38
CA CYS A 673 20.87 1.97 26.59
C CYS A 673 20.08 2.25 25.32
N ARG A 674 18.77 2.09 25.45
CA ARG A 674 17.75 2.53 24.50
C ARG A 674 16.90 3.60 25.17
N ILE A 675 16.59 4.67 24.46
CA ILE A 675 15.72 5.74 24.94
C ILE A 675 14.56 5.91 23.97
N TYR A 676 13.36 5.96 24.51
CA TYR A 676 12.14 6.33 23.82
C TYR A 676 11.61 7.61 24.43
N GLU A 677 11.23 8.58 23.60
CA GLU A 677 10.52 9.77 24.03
C GLU A 677 9.22 9.94 23.26
N TYR A 678 8.17 10.34 23.98
CA TYR A 678 6.85 10.55 23.42
C TYR A 678 6.25 11.85 23.95
N ARG A 679 5.62 12.64 23.08
CA ARG A 679 4.84 13.82 23.46
C ARG A 679 3.50 13.79 22.77
N LEU A 680 2.43 13.93 23.54
CA LEU A 680 1.08 14.12 23.02
C LEU A 680 0.84 15.61 22.77
N SER A 681 0.18 15.94 21.66
CA SER A 681 -0.25 17.30 21.34
C SER A 681 -1.70 17.28 20.90
N GLY A 682 -2.56 18.11 21.51
CA GLY A 682 -3.97 18.22 21.16
C GLY A 682 -4.85 17.04 21.61
N ILE A 683 -4.27 16.07 22.31
CA ILE A 683 -4.97 14.91 22.89
C ILE A 683 -4.44 14.58 24.29
N ALA A 684 -5.32 14.04 25.13
CA ALA A 684 -4.97 13.42 26.40
C ALA A 684 -5.36 11.95 26.34
N SER A 685 -4.45 11.06 26.69
CA SER A 685 -4.66 9.63 26.60
C SER A 685 -3.80 8.88 27.60
N ARG A 686 -4.22 7.68 27.98
CA ARG A 686 -3.38 6.73 28.71
C ARG A 686 -2.43 6.06 27.73
N LEU A 687 -1.13 6.24 27.93
CA LEU A 687 -0.11 5.52 27.15
C LEU A 687 0.17 4.18 27.83
N LYS A 688 -0.09 3.08 27.11
CA LYS A 688 0.22 1.71 27.54
C LYS A 688 1.50 1.25 26.87
N PHE A 689 2.51 0.90 27.65
CA PHE A 689 3.82 0.51 27.15
C PHE A 689 4.02 -1.01 27.22
N ASP A 690 4.47 -1.59 26.10
CA ASP A 690 4.94 -2.98 26.00
C ASP A 690 6.35 -3.02 25.40
N ILE A 691 7.35 -2.88 26.26
CA ILE A 691 8.76 -2.73 25.86
C ILE A 691 9.56 -3.95 26.31
N GLU A 692 10.15 -4.63 25.32
CA GLU A 692 11.11 -5.72 25.51
C GLU A 692 10.61 -6.79 26.50
N ASP A 693 11.41 -7.15 27.49
CA ASP A 693 11.14 -8.16 28.51
C ASP A 693 10.68 -7.56 29.84
N PHE A 694 10.26 -6.29 29.87
CA PHE A 694 9.77 -5.61 31.07
C PHE A 694 8.25 -5.76 31.24
N ALA A 695 7.77 -5.66 32.49
CA ALA A 695 6.34 -5.69 32.78
C ALA A 695 5.61 -4.56 32.02
N THR A 696 4.43 -4.84 31.46
CA THR A 696 3.61 -3.79 30.83
C THR A 696 3.18 -2.76 31.86
N PHE A 697 3.20 -1.48 31.51
CA PHE A 697 2.81 -0.41 32.42
C PHE A 697 2.08 0.71 31.68
N ASP A 698 1.29 1.46 32.43
CA ASP A 698 0.49 2.56 31.89
C ASP A 698 0.92 3.88 32.51
N LEU A 699 0.86 4.95 31.72
CA LEU A 699 1.05 6.32 32.16
C LEU A 699 -0.11 7.18 31.68
N ALA A 700 -0.76 7.89 32.60
CA ALA A 700 -1.68 8.96 32.22
C ALA A 700 -0.87 10.16 31.75
N VAL A 701 -1.08 10.59 30.51
CA VAL A 701 -0.32 11.69 29.91
C VAL A 701 -1.29 12.79 29.50
N THR A 702 -1.07 13.98 30.03
CA THR A 702 -1.83 15.18 29.65
C THR A 702 -1.20 15.83 28.41
N ASP A 703 -2.01 16.62 27.72
CA ASP A 703 -1.61 17.35 26.52
C ASP A 703 -0.31 18.17 26.74
N GLY A 704 0.65 18.03 25.84
CA GLY A 704 1.98 18.64 25.85
C GLY A 704 2.97 18.08 26.86
N SER A 705 2.58 17.11 27.71
CA SER A 705 3.53 16.39 28.55
C SER A 705 4.42 15.48 27.71
N THR A 706 5.67 15.33 28.13
CA THR A 706 6.65 14.43 27.50
C THR A 706 6.92 13.25 28.42
N VAL A 707 6.82 12.04 27.87
CA VAL A 707 7.24 10.79 28.50
C VAL A 707 8.61 10.42 27.97
N ARG A 708 9.55 10.14 28.88
CA ARG A 708 10.86 9.57 28.55
C ARG A 708 10.96 8.18 29.19
N VAL A 709 11.25 7.17 28.36
CA VAL A 709 11.52 5.80 28.79
C VAL A 709 12.97 5.48 28.48
N LYS A 710 13.74 5.09 29.49
CA LYS A 710 15.13 4.64 29.35
C LYS A 710 15.22 3.17 29.72
N VAL A 711 15.76 2.37 28.81
CA VAL A 711 15.94 0.92 28.94
C VAL A 711 17.43 0.59 28.93
N THR A 712 17.86 -0.15 29.94
CA THR A 712 19.18 -0.78 30.04
C THR A 712 18.98 -2.30 30.17
N ASP A 713 20.06 -3.07 30.18
CA ASP A 713 19.95 -4.53 30.29
C ASP A 713 19.37 -5.03 31.62
N SER A 714 19.33 -4.17 32.65
CA SER A 714 18.86 -4.56 34.00
C SER A 714 17.70 -3.71 34.53
N GLU A 715 17.42 -2.55 33.92
CA GLU A 715 16.45 -1.58 34.44
C GLU A 715 15.75 -0.83 33.31
N LEU A 716 14.43 -0.66 33.45
CA LEU A 716 13.63 0.29 32.70
C LEU A 716 13.11 1.37 33.65
N THR A 717 13.34 2.63 33.29
CA THR A 717 12.76 3.78 34.00
C THR A 717 11.90 4.61 33.06
N ALA A 718 10.76 5.06 33.54
CA ALA A 718 9.88 5.96 32.81
C ALA A 718 9.64 7.23 33.64
N SER A 719 9.70 8.40 33.02
CA SER A 719 9.41 9.68 33.65
C SER A 719 8.48 10.51 32.78
N VAL A 720 7.55 11.22 33.43
CA VAL A 720 6.65 12.18 32.80
C VAL A 720 7.07 13.58 33.23
N THR A 721 7.22 14.46 32.24
CA THR A 721 7.56 15.87 32.43
C THR A 721 6.44 16.71 31.83
N ASP A 722 5.92 17.67 32.60
CA ASP A 722 4.90 18.59 32.11
C ASP A 722 5.47 19.64 31.13
N ARG A 723 4.61 20.53 30.62
CA ARG A 723 4.98 21.58 29.67
C ARG A 723 6.01 22.58 30.22
N ASP A 724 6.07 22.74 31.54
CA ASP A 724 7.00 23.65 32.22
C ASP A 724 8.36 22.99 32.49
N GLY A 725 8.55 21.74 32.04
CA GLY A 725 9.79 20.99 32.24
C GLY A 725 9.89 20.35 33.62
N LYS A 726 8.82 20.34 34.42
CA LYS A 726 8.82 19.73 35.76
C LYS A 726 8.44 18.26 35.67
N THR A 727 9.27 17.39 36.24
CA THR A 727 8.96 15.96 36.37
C THR A 727 7.78 15.77 37.34
N THR A 728 6.68 15.23 36.84
CA THR A 728 5.45 14.96 37.59
C THR A 728 5.35 13.52 38.06
N SER A 729 6.00 12.60 37.35
CA SER A 729 6.06 11.18 37.69
C SER A 729 7.40 10.58 37.29
N LYS A 730 7.89 9.63 38.09
CA LYS A 730 9.03 8.79 37.74
C LYS A 730 8.84 7.41 38.36
N ILE A 731 8.91 6.39 37.54
CA ILE A 731 8.72 4.99 37.94
C ILE A 731 9.86 4.13 37.40
N ALA A 732 10.23 3.11 38.17
CA ALA A 732 11.11 2.04 37.71
C ALA A 732 10.25 0.79 37.50
N ILE A 733 10.48 0.10 36.39
CA ILE A 733 9.74 -1.09 35.99
C ILE A 733 10.70 -2.27 36.08
N ALA A 734 10.27 -3.30 36.80
CA ALA A 734 11.05 -4.53 36.93
C ALA A 734 11.01 -5.33 35.61
N PRO A 735 12.09 -6.05 35.28
CA PRO A 735 12.04 -7.11 34.28
C PRO A 735 10.92 -8.10 34.61
N ASP A 736 10.23 -8.59 33.60
CA ASP A 736 9.21 -9.64 33.71
C ASP A 736 9.87 -10.99 33.34
N PRO A 737 10.12 -11.88 34.32
CA PRO A 737 10.79 -13.14 34.06
C PRO A 737 10.04 -14.03 33.05
N ALA A 738 8.71 -13.92 32.96
CA ALA A 738 7.92 -14.71 32.02
C ALA A 738 8.11 -14.19 30.59
N LYS A 739 8.13 -12.85 30.39
CA LYS A 739 8.45 -12.27 29.08
C LYS A 739 9.89 -12.56 28.67
N ALA A 740 10.86 -12.41 29.58
CA ALA A 740 12.26 -12.72 29.32
C ALA A 740 12.44 -14.19 28.91
N ALA A 741 11.84 -15.12 29.66
CA ALA A 741 11.88 -16.55 29.33
C ALA A 741 11.21 -16.85 27.98
N ARG A 742 10.06 -16.23 27.70
CA ARG A 742 9.37 -16.34 26.41
C ARG A 742 10.24 -15.83 25.26
N GLN A 743 10.81 -14.63 25.38
CA GLN A 743 11.68 -14.06 24.34
C GLN A 743 12.93 -14.92 24.12
N GLN A 744 13.55 -15.42 25.19
CA GLN A 744 14.70 -16.32 25.06
C GLN A 744 14.32 -17.66 24.39
N ALA A 745 13.12 -18.18 24.66
CA ALA A 745 12.61 -19.37 23.99
C ALA A 745 12.33 -19.09 22.50
N MET A 746 11.77 -17.92 22.16
CA MET A 746 11.58 -17.49 20.77
C MET A 746 12.92 -17.38 20.04
N ASN A 747 13.89 -16.66 20.61
CA ASN A 747 15.21 -16.50 20.02
C ASN A 747 15.87 -17.86 19.75
N ARG A 748 15.80 -18.80 20.71
CA ARG A 748 16.31 -20.18 20.52
C ARG A 748 15.54 -20.94 19.45
N TYR A 749 14.23 -20.77 19.36
CA TYR A 749 13.39 -21.48 18.38
C TYR A 749 13.60 -20.98 16.94
N PHE A 750 13.80 -19.68 16.78
CA PHE A 750 14.02 -19.01 15.50
C PHE A 750 15.49 -18.91 15.10
N GLU A 751 16.43 -19.32 15.96
CA GLU A 751 17.86 -19.39 15.64
C GLU A 751 18.10 -20.16 14.33
N GLY A 752 18.88 -19.57 13.42
CA GLY A 752 19.20 -20.17 12.11
C GLY A 752 18.04 -20.22 11.11
N THR A 753 16.92 -19.56 11.40
CA THR A 753 15.84 -19.37 10.43
C THR A 753 16.27 -18.41 9.33
N HIS A 754 15.84 -18.68 8.09
CA HIS A 754 16.20 -17.94 6.89
C HIS A 754 15.00 -17.87 5.94
N PHE A 755 15.01 -16.90 5.04
CA PHE A 755 14.04 -16.80 3.95
C PHE A 755 14.13 -18.04 3.04
N ALA A 756 13.00 -18.38 2.42
CA ALA A 756 12.90 -19.42 1.41
C ALA A 756 13.99 -19.24 0.33
N VAL A 757 14.65 -20.36 0.02
CA VAL A 757 15.67 -20.42 -1.03
C VAL A 757 15.03 -21.05 -2.27
N PRO A 758 15.09 -20.42 -3.46
CA PRO A 758 14.59 -21.01 -4.70
C PRO A 758 15.21 -22.38 -4.98
N SER A 759 14.37 -23.40 -5.18
CA SER A 759 14.82 -24.78 -5.43
C SER A 759 15.05 -25.10 -6.91
N MET A 760 14.78 -24.17 -7.83
CA MET A 760 15.06 -24.21 -9.29
C MET A 760 14.96 -25.61 -9.94
N LYS A 761 13.93 -26.39 -9.58
CA LYS A 761 13.71 -27.75 -10.09
C LYS A 761 13.25 -27.66 -11.54
N GLU A 762 13.91 -28.38 -12.44
CA GLU A 762 13.57 -28.38 -13.88
C GLU A 762 12.34 -29.23 -14.19
N ASN A 763 11.99 -30.19 -13.34
CA ASN A 763 10.92 -31.18 -13.55
C ASN A 763 9.64 -30.88 -12.75
N LEU A 764 9.33 -29.61 -12.52
CA LEU A 764 8.06 -29.24 -11.88
C LEU A 764 6.87 -29.68 -12.75
N PRO A 765 5.78 -30.21 -12.16
CA PRO A 765 4.57 -30.54 -12.92
C PRO A 765 4.02 -29.36 -13.72
N SER A 766 4.05 -28.15 -13.16
CA SER A 766 3.65 -26.90 -13.84
C SER A 766 4.49 -26.56 -15.07
N LEU A 767 5.73 -27.04 -15.15
CA LEU A 767 6.63 -26.82 -16.30
C LEU A 767 6.65 -28.01 -17.28
N SER A 768 5.85 -29.06 -17.04
CA SER A 768 5.90 -30.30 -17.81
C SER A 768 5.23 -30.21 -19.19
N ARG A 769 4.34 -29.24 -19.39
CA ARG A 769 3.68 -28.96 -20.69
C ARG A 769 4.36 -27.79 -21.38
N TYR A 770 4.40 -27.81 -22.71
CA TYR A 770 4.92 -26.72 -23.52
C TYR A 770 3.99 -26.46 -24.72
N PHE A 771 3.65 -25.19 -24.96
CA PHE A 771 2.74 -24.72 -25.99
C PHE A 771 3.51 -23.89 -27.03
N ASP A 772 3.29 -24.23 -28.30
CA ASP A 772 3.76 -23.49 -29.46
C ASP A 772 2.64 -23.38 -30.51
N PRO A 773 2.04 -22.19 -30.73
CA PRO A 773 2.39 -20.90 -30.12
C PRO A 773 2.12 -20.85 -28.60
N PRO A 774 2.71 -19.89 -27.85
CA PRO A 774 2.40 -19.71 -26.44
C PRO A 774 0.91 -19.42 -26.24
N LEU A 775 0.41 -19.74 -25.05
CA LEU A 775 -0.95 -19.37 -24.62
C LEU A 775 -1.11 -17.84 -24.63
N ASP A 776 -2.35 -17.40 -24.77
CA ASP A 776 -2.76 -16.01 -24.68
C ASP A 776 -3.98 -15.86 -23.75
N TYR A 777 -4.44 -14.62 -23.59
CA TYR A 777 -5.61 -14.29 -22.77
C TYR A 777 -6.92 -14.98 -23.21
N SER A 778 -7.00 -15.44 -24.46
CA SER A 778 -8.18 -16.09 -25.03
C SER A 778 -8.11 -17.62 -24.95
N SER A 779 -6.98 -18.16 -24.49
CA SER A 779 -6.72 -19.59 -24.47
C SER A 779 -7.63 -20.32 -23.48
N ILE A 780 -8.21 -21.43 -23.93
CA ILE A 780 -9.29 -22.14 -23.23
C ILE A 780 -8.80 -23.25 -22.30
N GLU A 781 -7.53 -23.65 -22.41
CA GLU A 781 -6.98 -24.88 -21.82
C GLU A 781 -7.21 -25.05 -20.31
#